data_AF-V6CJZ0-F1
#
_entry.id   AF-V6CJZ0-F1
#
_cell.length_a   1.000
_cell.length_b   1.000
_cell.length_c   1.000
_cell.angle_alpha   90.00
_cell.angle_beta   90.00
_cell.angle_gamma   90.00
#
_symmetry.space_group_name_H-M   'P 1'
#
loop_
_entity.id
_entity.type
_entity.pdbx_description
1 polymer ?
#
loop_
_entity_poly.entity_id
_entity_poly.type
_entity_poly.pdbx_seq_one_letter_code
_entity_poly.pdbx_strand_id
1 'polypeptide(L)'
;MMEDPRNDSSETGDSMSSSNTIAEDNVFHDTDDITNAVTSWSGDKLAWLQTWRRVISLVDPYTNSSAHVAIDCMSLTIENLLLVNLHPLAHWLACRLVTVPPILLPRCVPALSAILNESTIRRPPPLLSANILLCFIRLMQSKEQLVVPAICGLSAHELSIVAPRALEHLPKMLQAAKSSKDTKVSSNSLKLFSMLASSYPGAEQILLDQLVNTDVSENAVVIVNSLAILIVQKAQIDLVLTALKTIETHQFAMRLIPLFCSSIASLAQFSSTTLLQALLRAASLLRDERTRTEIEWQMVKLCMQWPQPQMPLVIRGILADRHMVLHGELVTLGGQYPVRGFEVQRWSSAGAPPLQGEDKTVYINRQSAIISVSRKDFHAKSPCEITSRTVVGRHIWDLDTHEDVRKPATNVTNWLRKEALKGKRPGRESQGILGAMDDPFDDLPDYPPSRGSPSPVDGAAQFTSMIETSRRQPQPLGTSSAAHDHLPAFTPNAKLLEWRSLSASLGFVPLVSQVHANFPRDLKHLDQTSSREVHKVAVIYVGESQEDRASILSNTTASASAQFDSFTSELGWEVKVGRGHDGYTGGLPVETRAPYFADAEAEVIFHVSTMLNGDVQQKWKHIGNDEVHVVWTENTRKVYTRETIATKFCDVLIVLEQVGDKMVRVRVDTASALEFGPLFDGALVTMSELSQLVRLTVINASRAYRLARVEHSRPLRHREEVFCNEALAHMKPMPLAQSINHLYVPTI
;
A
#
# COMPACT_ATOMS: atom_id res chain seq x y z
N MET A 1 -74.34 40.59 49.86
CA MET A 1 -74.11 41.04 48.47
C MET A 1 -74.60 39.92 47.57
N MET A 2 -75.57 40.27 46.71
CA MET A 2 -76.44 39.47 45.83
C MET A 2 -75.74 38.29 45.14
N GLU A 3 -76.36 37.15 44.81
CA GLU A 3 -77.69 36.57 45.02
C GLU A 3 -77.53 35.05 44.78
N ASP A 4 -78.22 34.26 45.61
CA ASP A 4 -78.52 32.82 45.51
C ASP A 4 -79.59 32.61 44.37
N PRO A 5 -80.14 31.41 44.01
CA PRO A 5 -80.03 30.08 44.65
C PRO A 5 -80.25 28.79 43.77
N ARG A 6 -80.20 27.60 44.43
CA ARG A 6 -81.13 26.41 44.35
C ARG A 6 -81.30 25.60 43.03
N ASN A 7 -81.74 24.33 42.96
CA ASN A 7 -81.90 23.15 43.83
C ASN A 7 -82.48 22.01 42.93
N ASP A 8 -82.21 20.74 43.25
CA ASP A 8 -83.04 19.51 43.06
C ASP A 8 -83.58 18.99 41.70
N SER A 9 -83.13 17.76 41.38
CA SER A 9 -83.81 16.51 40.94
C SER A 9 -85.08 16.48 40.06
N SER A 10 -85.07 15.62 39.02
CA SER A 10 -86.15 14.69 38.57
C SER A 10 -85.68 13.93 37.30
N GLU A 11 -85.51 12.60 37.33
CA GLU A 11 -86.47 11.51 37.03
C GLU A 11 -86.90 11.34 35.55
N THR A 12 -86.46 10.20 34.98
CA THR A 12 -87.11 9.25 34.06
C THR A 12 -87.89 9.72 32.82
N GLY A 13 -87.58 9.11 31.67
CA GLY A 13 -88.47 9.08 30.50
C GLY A 13 -87.91 8.23 29.35
N ASP A 14 -88.26 6.95 29.34
CA ASP A 14 -88.11 6.03 28.20
C ASP A 14 -88.95 6.48 26.99
N SER A 15 -88.40 6.36 25.77
CA SER A 15 -89.22 6.02 24.60
C SER A 15 -88.40 5.24 23.55
N MET A 16 -88.97 4.11 23.15
CA MET A 16 -88.48 3.12 22.17
C MET A 16 -88.26 3.67 20.76
N SER A 17 -87.26 3.15 20.04
CA SER A 17 -87.54 2.37 18.82
C SER A 17 -86.36 1.48 18.44
N SER A 18 -86.69 0.21 18.21
CA SER A 18 -85.83 -0.85 17.71
C SER A 18 -85.59 -0.71 16.21
N SER A 19 -84.33 -0.82 15.76
CA SER A 19 -84.05 -1.50 14.50
C SER A 19 -82.65 -2.12 14.53
N ASN A 20 -82.63 -3.41 14.26
CA ASN A 20 -81.47 -4.27 14.14
C ASN A 20 -80.53 -3.78 13.03
N THR A 21 -79.24 -3.63 13.33
CA THR A 21 -78.17 -3.87 12.38
C THR A 21 -76.98 -4.49 13.11
N ILE A 22 -76.88 -5.80 12.89
CA ILE A 22 -75.69 -6.65 12.84
C ILE A 22 -74.39 -5.91 13.20
N ALA A 23 -73.83 -6.28 14.34
CA ALA A 23 -72.44 -5.99 14.69
C ALA A 23 -71.53 -6.70 13.67
N GLU A 24 -71.01 -5.94 12.71
CA GLU A 24 -69.78 -6.32 12.03
C GLU A 24 -68.59 -5.86 12.90
N ASP A 25 -67.67 -6.79 13.12
CA ASP A 25 -66.50 -6.68 13.97
C ASP A 25 -65.65 -5.43 13.69
N ASN A 26 -65.76 -4.44 14.58
CA ASN A 26 -64.89 -3.26 14.65
C ASN A 26 -63.49 -3.57 15.21
N VAL A 27 -62.86 -4.66 14.78
CA VAL A 27 -61.48 -5.00 15.20
C VAL A 27 -60.42 -4.31 14.31
N PHE A 28 -60.83 -3.71 13.19
CA PHE A 28 -59.91 -3.09 12.23
C PHE A 28 -59.57 -1.61 12.49
N HIS A 29 -60.19 -0.92 13.45
CA HIS A 29 -60.07 0.54 13.55
C HIS A 29 -58.81 1.06 14.26
N ASP A 30 -58.23 0.33 15.22
CA ASP A 30 -57.11 0.85 16.02
C ASP A 30 -55.73 0.67 15.36
N THR A 31 -55.61 -0.15 14.32
CA THR A 31 -54.34 -0.37 13.58
C THR A 31 -54.21 0.44 12.29
N ASP A 32 -55.22 1.24 11.96
CA ASP A 32 -55.42 1.83 10.62
C ASP A 32 -55.51 3.37 10.63
N ASP A 33 -55.07 4.03 11.72
CA ASP A 33 -55.09 5.49 11.83
C ASP A 33 -53.88 6.15 11.15
N ILE A 34 -54.07 6.54 9.89
CA ILE A 34 -53.12 7.34 9.07
C ILE A 34 -53.59 8.79 8.91
N THR A 35 -54.50 9.28 9.76
CA THR A 35 -55.13 10.60 9.61
C THR A 35 -54.11 11.74 9.67
N ASN A 36 -53.00 11.53 10.37
CA ASN A 36 -51.89 12.50 10.49
C ASN A 36 -50.95 12.54 9.25
N ALA A 37 -51.06 11.58 8.33
CA ALA A 37 -50.22 11.51 7.12
C ALA A 37 -50.53 12.59 6.09
N VAL A 38 -51.70 13.21 6.22
CA VAL A 38 -52.33 14.12 5.25
C VAL A 38 -52.21 15.58 5.69
N THR A 39 -51.42 15.85 6.74
CA THR A 39 -51.32 17.18 7.37
C THR A 39 -50.91 18.30 6.41
N SER A 40 -50.23 17.98 5.29
CA SER A 40 -49.82 18.91 4.24
C SER A 40 -50.83 19.15 3.10
N TRP A 41 -51.95 18.42 3.04
CA TRP A 41 -52.93 18.57 1.94
C TRP A 41 -53.84 19.79 2.17
N SER A 42 -54.14 20.52 1.10
CA SER A 42 -55.10 21.63 1.09
C SER A 42 -56.55 21.12 0.94
N GLY A 43 -57.48 21.61 1.76
CA GLY A 43 -58.90 21.23 1.72
C GLY A 43 -59.31 20.28 2.86
N ASP A 44 -60.43 19.56 2.69
CA ASP A 44 -60.89 18.56 3.67
C ASP A 44 -60.01 17.30 3.62
N LYS A 45 -59.11 17.20 4.59
CA LYS A 45 -58.14 16.11 4.75
C LYS A 45 -58.80 14.75 4.91
N LEU A 46 -59.94 14.69 5.60
CA LEU A 46 -60.65 13.44 5.86
C LEU A 46 -61.32 12.93 4.58
N ALA A 47 -61.97 13.83 3.83
CA ALA A 47 -62.59 13.50 2.54
C ALA A 47 -61.55 13.01 1.52
N TRP A 48 -60.39 13.66 1.45
CA TRP A 48 -59.30 13.23 0.58
C TRP A 48 -58.74 11.86 0.98
N LEU A 49 -58.52 11.64 2.28
CA LEU A 49 -58.04 10.35 2.78
C LEU A 49 -59.04 9.22 2.49
N GLN A 50 -60.34 9.46 2.69
CA GLN A 50 -61.39 8.50 2.36
C GLN A 50 -61.45 8.21 0.86
N THR A 51 -61.32 9.24 0.02
CA THR A 51 -61.30 9.10 -1.43
C THR A 51 -60.09 8.29 -1.88
N TRP A 52 -58.91 8.60 -1.36
CA TRP A 52 -57.68 7.86 -1.63
C TRP A 52 -57.79 6.39 -1.19
N ARG A 53 -58.29 6.12 0.02
CA ARG A 53 -58.54 4.75 0.50
C ARG A 53 -59.45 3.98 -0.44
N ARG A 54 -60.56 4.60 -0.90
CA ARG A 54 -61.47 3.96 -1.86
C ARG A 54 -60.78 3.64 -3.18
N VAL A 55 -60.00 4.59 -3.71
CA VAL A 55 -59.25 4.39 -4.97
C VAL A 55 -58.22 3.26 -4.82
N ILE A 56 -57.48 3.21 -3.71
CA ILE A 56 -56.50 2.17 -3.49
C ILE A 56 -57.13 0.80 -3.24
N SER A 57 -58.27 0.72 -2.54
CA SER A 57 -58.99 -0.54 -2.36
C SER A 57 -59.51 -1.13 -3.68
N LEU A 58 -59.59 -0.36 -4.77
CA LEU A 58 -59.87 -0.90 -6.12
C LEU A 58 -58.66 -1.67 -6.70
N VAL A 59 -57.47 -1.43 -6.15
CA VAL A 59 -56.19 -2.02 -6.55
C VAL A 59 -55.72 -3.03 -5.50
N ASP A 60 -56.66 -3.65 -4.77
CA ASP A 60 -56.32 -4.63 -3.75
C ASP A 60 -55.90 -5.97 -4.39
N PRO A 61 -54.68 -6.48 -4.12
CA PRO A 61 -54.20 -7.74 -4.68
C PRO A 61 -55.02 -8.97 -4.27
N TYR A 62 -55.88 -8.88 -3.24
CA TYR A 62 -56.75 -9.99 -2.83
C TYR A 62 -58.02 -10.15 -3.66
N THR A 63 -58.56 -9.05 -4.19
CA THR A 63 -59.89 -9.03 -4.84
C THR A 63 -59.78 -8.89 -6.35
N ASN A 64 -58.61 -8.54 -6.87
CA ASN A 64 -58.41 -8.26 -8.29
C ASN A 64 -58.05 -9.54 -9.07
N SER A 65 -58.80 -9.82 -10.14
CA SER A 65 -58.50 -10.90 -11.09
C SER A 65 -57.12 -10.75 -11.76
N SER A 66 -56.55 -9.54 -11.74
CA SER A 66 -55.21 -9.18 -12.20
C SER A 66 -54.30 -8.75 -11.04
N ALA A 67 -54.18 -9.59 -10.00
CA ALA A 67 -53.37 -9.30 -8.80
C ALA A 67 -51.92 -8.83 -9.11
N HIS A 68 -51.32 -9.28 -10.20
CA HIS A 68 -50.00 -8.81 -10.66
C HIS A 68 -49.98 -7.31 -11.00
N VAL A 69 -50.98 -6.82 -11.73
CA VAL A 69 -51.09 -5.40 -12.11
C VAL A 69 -51.35 -4.54 -10.88
N ALA A 70 -52.13 -5.06 -9.93
CA ALA A 70 -52.37 -4.41 -8.66
C ALA A 70 -51.07 -4.21 -7.86
N ILE A 71 -50.23 -5.26 -7.75
CA ILE A 71 -48.93 -5.17 -7.08
C ILE A 71 -48.00 -4.19 -7.78
N ASP A 72 -47.93 -4.22 -9.11
CA ASP A 72 -47.06 -3.32 -9.88
C ASP A 72 -47.51 -1.84 -9.68
N CYS A 73 -48.81 -1.58 -9.67
CA CYS A 73 -49.37 -0.25 -9.40
C CYS A 73 -49.11 0.21 -7.96
N MET A 74 -49.31 -0.66 -6.96
CA MET A 74 -48.99 -0.36 -5.57
C MET A 74 -47.49 -0.09 -5.36
N SER A 75 -46.63 -0.86 -6.03
CA SER A 75 -45.18 -0.70 -5.96
C SER A 75 -44.74 0.67 -6.48
N LEU A 76 -45.23 1.06 -7.66
CA LEU A 76 -44.97 2.38 -8.23
C LEU A 76 -45.56 3.51 -7.36
N THR A 77 -46.72 3.27 -6.74
CA THR A 77 -47.34 4.24 -5.82
C THR A 77 -46.49 4.44 -4.57
N ILE A 78 -45.95 3.36 -3.99
CA ILE A 78 -45.02 3.43 -2.86
C ILE A 78 -43.80 4.27 -3.22
N GLU A 79 -43.14 3.98 -4.35
CA GLU A 79 -41.96 4.74 -4.78
C GLU A 79 -42.26 6.23 -4.92
N ASN A 80 -43.37 6.58 -5.57
CA ASN A 80 -43.79 7.97 -5.72
C ASN A 80 -44.10 8.65 -4.38
N LEU A 81 -44.77 7.96 -3.46
CA LEU A 81 -45.06 8.48 -2.12
C LEU A 81 -43.78 8.74 -1.32
N LEU A 82 -42.78 7.86 -1.43
CA LEU A 82 -41.47 8.06 -0.80
C LEU A 82 -40.75 9.29 -1.37
N LEU A 83 -40.80 9.50 -2.69
CA LEU A 83 -40.20 10.69 -3.34
C LEU A 83 -40.81 12.01 -2.86
N VAL A 84 -42.10 12.04 -2.54
CA VAL A 84 -42.80 13.23 -2.04
C VAL A 84 -42.90 13.30 -0.51
N ASN A 85 -42.14 12.46 0.21
CA ASN A 85 -42.09 12.40 1.68
C ASN A 85 -43.40 12.02 2.38
N LEU A 86 -44.27 11.22 1.74
CA LEU A 86 -45.53 10.70 2.31
C LEU A 86 -45.38 9.26 2.85
N HIS A 87 -44.40 9.07 3.73
CA HIS A 87 -43.99 7.76 4.27
C HIS A 87 -45.11 6.96 4.95
N PRO A 88 -45.98 7.54 5.80
CA PRO A 88 -47.03 6.75 6.46
C PRO A 88 -48.00 6.10 5.47
N LEU A 89 -48.28 6.76 4.33
CA LEU A 89 -49.10 6.18 3.26
C LEU A 89 -48.37 5.04 2.55
N ALA A 90 -47.06 5.19 2.32
CA ALA A 90 -46.22 4.15 1.75
C ALA A 90 -46.13 2.92 2.69
N HIS A 91 -45.95 3.13 3.99
CA HIS A 91 -45.93 2.07 5.01
C HIS A 91 -47.27 1.33 5.06
N TRP A 92 -48.38 2.05 4.99
CA TRP A 92 -49.72 1.46 4.96
C TRP A 92 -49.95 0.57 3.73
N LEU A 93 -49.50 1.01 2.54
CA LEU A 93 -49.53 0.18 1.33
C LEU A 93 -48.62 -1.06 1.47
N ALA A 94 -47.44 -0.89 2.06
CA ALA A 94 -46.50 -1.99 2.28
C ALA A 94 -47.07 -3.07 3.20
N CYS A 95 -47.85 -2.71 4.23
CA CYS A 95 -48.55 -3.68 5.09
C CYS A 95 -49.42 -4.65 4.28
N ARG A 96 -50.09 -4.17 3.22
CA ARG A 96 -50.90 -5.00 2.32
C ARG A 96 -50.03 -5.89 1.41
N LEU A 97 -48.85 -5.41 0.99
CA LEU A 97 -47.94 -6.18 0.13
C LEU A 97 -47.25 -7.33 0.86
N VAL A 98 -46.98 -7.21 2.17
CA VAL A 98 -46.36 -8.27 2.97
C VAL A 98 -47.28 -9.48 3.12
N THR A 99 -48.60 -9.27 3.16
CA THR A 99 -49.56 -10.35 3.42
C THR A 99 -49.95 -11.12 2.14
N VAL A 100 -49.49 -10.68 0.97
CA VAL A 100 -49.76 -11.28 -0.35
C VAL A 100 -49.34 -12.76 -0.40
N PRO A 101 -50.05 -13.64 -1.14
CA PRO A 101 -49.69 -15.05 -1.28
C PRO A 101 -48.23 -15.28 -1.73
N PRO A 102 -47.55 -16.34 -1.28
CA PRO A 102 -46.12 -16.57 -1.54
C PRO A 102 -45.71 -16.56 -3.02
N ILE A 103 -46.61 -16.96 -3.93
CA ILE A 103 -46.35 -17.02 -5.38
C ILE A 103 -46.20 -15.62 -6.02
N LEU A 104 -46.79 -14.61 -5.40
CA LEU A 104 -46.78 -13.22 -5.87
C LEU A 104 -45.74 -12.36 -5.14
N LEU A 105 -45.27 -12.83 -3.98
CA LEU A 105 -44.29 -12.15 -3.13
C LEU A 105 -42.99 -11.72 -3.85
N PRO A 106 -42.44 -12.47 -4.84
CA PRO A 106 -41.26 -12.02 -5.59
C PRO A 106 -41.45 -10.66 -6.29
N ARG A 107 -42.67 -10.35 -6.76
CA ARG A 107 -43.00 -9.06 -7.39
C ARG A 107 -43.05 -7.90 -6.40
N CYS A 108 -43.32 -8.18 -5.13
CA CYS A 108 -43.35 -7.16 -4.08
C CYS A 108 -41.95 -6.71 -3.64
N VAL A 109 -40.89 -7.46 -3.97
CA VAL A 109 -39.53 -7.22 -3.47
C VAL A 109 -39.04 -5.79 -3.67
N PRO A 110 -39.17 -5.15 -4.86
CA PRO A 110 -38.67 -3.79 -5.06
C PRO A 110 -39.34 -2.78 -4.12
N ALA A 111 -40.67 -2.84 -4.00
CA ALA A 111 -41.43 -1.97 -3.12
C ALA A 111 -41.08 -2.19 -1.65
N LEU A 112 -41.01 -3.44 -1.21
CA LEU A 112 -40.66 -3.77 0.17
C LEU A 112 -39.20 -3.40 0.50
N SER A 113 -38.29 -3.53 -0.46
CA SER A 113 -36.90 -3.07 -0.32
C SER A 113 -36.81 -1.55 -0.23
N ALA A 114 -37.60 -0.81 -1.01
CA ALA A 114 -37.63 0.64 -0.96
C ALA A 114 -38.03 1.15 0.44
N ILE A 115 -39.00 0.46 1.08
CA ILE A 115 -39.46 0.77 2.43
C ILE A 115 -38.36 0.53 3.48
N LEU A 116 -37.60 -0.57 3.37
CA LEU A 116 -36.48 -0.82 4.29
C LEU A 116 -35.30 0.13 4.09
N ASN A 117 -35.10 0.62 2.86
CA ASN A 117 -34.01 1.53 2.50
C ASN A 117 -34.33 3.01 2.84
N GLU A 118 -35.42 3.31 3.53
CA GLU A 118 -35.77 4.66 3.97
C GLU A 118 -34.74 5.25 4.95
N SER A 119 -34.52 6.56 4.87
CA SER A 119 -33.58 7.27 5.77
C SER A 119 -34.00 7.16 7.23
N THR A 120 -33.04 7.22 8.17
CA THR A 120 -33.31 6.87 9.58
C THR A 120 -34.28 7.80 10.32
N ILE A 121 -34.59 8.97 9.78
CA ILE A 121 -35.61 9.89 10.35
C ILE A 121 -37.03 9.33 10.18
N ARG A 122 -37.25 8.43 9.21
CA ARG A 122 -38.58 7.90 8.86
C ARG A 122 -38.56 6.39 8.66
N ARG A 123 -37.90 5.66 9.57
CA ARG A 123 -37.89 4.19 9.50
C ARG A 123 -39.30 3.62 9.47
N PRO A 124 -39.54 2.54 8.70
CA PRO A 124 -40.77 1.78 8.82
C PRO A 124 -40.99 1.33 10.27
N PRO A 125 -42.27 1.21 10.71
CA PRO A 125 -42.60 0.68 12.02
C PRO A 125 -41.91 -0.68 12.26
N PRO A 126 -41.37 -0.96 13.46
CA PRO A 126 -40.59 -2.19 13.70
C PRO A 126 -41.31 -3.48 13.31
N LEU A 127 -42.63 -3.51 13.50
CA LEU A 127 -43.47 -4.65 13.10
C LEU A 127 -43.55 -4.82 11.58
N LEU A 128 -43.67 -3.71 10.83
CA LEU A 128 -43.63 -3.73 9.37
C LEU A 128 -42.26 -4.21 8.88
N SER A 129 -41.17 -3.67 9.43
CA SER A 129 -39.80 -4.09 9.08
C SER A 129 -39.59 -5.58 9.33
N ALA A 130 -39.99 -6.08 10.50
CA ALA A 130 -39.88 -7.50 10.85
C ALA A 130 -40.65 -8.39 9.87
N ASN A 131 -41.85 -7.97 9.48
CA ASN A 131 -42.68 -8.66 8.51
C ASN A 131 -42.06 -8.66 7.10
N ILE A 132 -41.45 -7.55 6.67
CA ILE A 132 -40.72 -7.49 5.39
C ILE A 132 -39.52 -8.45 5.42
N LEU A 133 -38.72 -8.43 6.48
CA LEU A 133 -37.58 -9.34 6.63
C LEU A 133 -38.03 -10.81 6.64
N LEU A 134 -39.17 -11.12 7.26
CA LEU A 134 -39.76 -12.46 7.22
C LEU A 134 -40.16 -12.86 5.79
N CYS A 135 -40.72 -11.94 5.00
CA CYS A 135 -40.96 -12.17 3.58
C CYS A 135 -39.65 -12.47 2.82
N PHE A 136 -38.58 -11.72 3.08
CA PHE A 136 -37.29 -11.98 2.45
C PHE A 136 -36.72 -13.35 2.85
N ILE A 137 -36.85 -13.75 4.11
CA ILE A 137 -36.47 -15.09 4.59
C ILE A 137 -37.27 -16.18 3.86
N ARG A 138 -38.60 -16.03 3.71
CA ARG A 138 -39.46 -17.00 2.98
C ARG A 138 -39.07 -17.11 1.51
N LEU A 139 -38.74 -16.00 0.87
CA LEU A 139 -38.25 -15.99 -0.52
C LEU A 139 -36.89 -16.69 -0.64
N MET A 140 -35.98 -16.48 0.31
CA MET A 140 -34.70 -17.20 0.36
C MET A 140 -34.88 -18.71 0.57
N GLN A 141 -35.83 -19.12 1.42
CA GLN A 141 -36.19 -20.54 1.60
C GLN A 141 -36.71 -21.16 0.30
N SER A 142 -37.46 -20.37 -0.47
CA SER A 142 -37.97 -20.76 -1.79
C SER A 142 -36.92 -20.68 -2.91
N LYS A 143 -35.68 -20.29 -2.59
CA LYS A 143 -34.56 -20.08 -3.53
C LYS A 143 -34.85 -19.04 -4.62
N GLU A 144 -35.71 -18.08 -4.31
CA GLU A 144 -36.05 -16.99 -5.24
C GLU A 144 -34.84 -16.06 -5.42
N GLN A 145 -34.43 -15.78 -6.66
CA GLN A 145 -33.23 -14.95 -6.90
C GLN A 145 -33.51 -13.45 -6.84
N LEU A 146 -34.75 -13.02 -7.08
CA LEU A 146 -35.15 -11.61 -7.12
C LEU A 146 -34.98 -10.89 -5.78
N VAL A 147 -34.98 -11.62 -4.66
CA VAL A 147 -34.81 -11.05 -3.31
C VAL A 147 -33.35 -10.74 -2.96
N VAL A 148 -32.40 -11.38 -3.63
CA VAL A 148 -30.98 -11.30 -3.27
C VAL A 148 -30.41 -9.86 -3.36
N PRO A 149 -30.69 -9.06 -4.41
CA PRO A 149 -30.21 -7.68 -4.47
C PRO A 149 -30.76 -6.82 -3.32
N ALA A 150 -32.02 -7.03 -2.94
CA ALA A 150 -32.63 -6.34 -1.80
C ALA A 150 -31.92 -6.69 -0.49
N ILE A 151 -31.54 -7.97 -0.30
CA ILE A 151 -30.79 -8.43 0.88
C ILE A 151 -29.38 -7.81 0.94
N CYS A 152 -28.69 -7.65 -0.19
CA CYS A 152 -27.40 -6.96 -0.24
C CYS A 152 -27.48 -5.51 0.24
N GLY A 153 -28.63 -4.84 0.00
CA GLY A 153 -28.88 -3.45 0.38
C GLY A 153 -29.29 -3.23 1.84
N LEU A 154 -29.74 -4.28 2.54
CA LEU A 154 -30.19 -4.19 3.94
C LEU A 154 -29.14 -3.54 4.83
N SER A 155 -29.55 -2.81 5.87
CA SER A 155 -28.63 -2.46 6.96
C SER A 155 -28.03 -3.75 7.54
N ALA A 156 -26.82 -3.75 8.08
CA ALA A 156 -26.24 -5.01 8.59
C ALA A 156 -26.92 -5.51 9.88
N HIS A 157 -27.68 -4.67 10.60
CA HIS A 157 -28.59 -5.17 11.63
C HIS A 157 -29.66 -6.08 11.01
N GLU A 158 -30.34 -5.61 9.98
CA GLU A 158 -31.33 -6.40 9.23
C GLU A 158 -30.70 -7.61 8.53
N LEU A 159 -29.51 -7.43 7.95
CA LEU A 159 -28.74 -8.52 7.35
C LEU A 159 -28.36 -9.57 8.38
N SER A 160 -28.04 -9.19 9.62
CA SER A 160 -27.73 -10.16 10.69
C SER A 160 -28.92 -11.06 11.05
N ILE A 161 -30.15 -10.54 10.85
CA ILE A 161 -31.40 -11.30 11.05
C ILE A 161 -31.62 -12.27 9.88
N VAL A 162 -31.38 -11.83 8.65
CA VAL A 162 -31.61 -12.64 7.43
C VAL A 162 -30.47 -13.63 7.16
N ALA A 163 -29.24 -13.30 7.54
CA ALA A 163 -28.01 -14.02 7.19
C ALA A 163 -28.02 -15.50 7.59
N PRO A 164 -28.45 -15.92 8.81
CA PRO A 164 -28.48 -17.34 9.16
C PRO A 164 -29.33 -18.17 8.19
N ARG A 165 -30.50 -17.64 7.80
CA ARG A 165 -31.40 -18.29 6.85
C ARG A 165 -30.89 -18.20 5.41
N ALA A 166 -30.29 -17.07 5.04
CA ALA A 166 -29.65 -16.94 3.73
C ALA A 166 -28.54 -17.99 3.55
N LEU A 167 -27.69 -18.21 4.56
CA LEU A 167 -26.58 -19.18 4.50
C LEU A 167 -27.04 -20.65 4.45
N GLU A 168 -28.26 -20.98 4.89
CA GLU A 168 -28.85 -22.33 4.76
C GLU A 168 -29.16 -22.71 3.28
N HIS A 169 -29.43 -21.70 2.44
CA HIS A 169 -29.95 -21.87 1.09
C HIS A 169 -29.03 -21.33 -0.01
N LEU A 170 -28.28 -20.26 0.25
CA LEU A 170 -27.44 -19.56 -0.72
C LEU A 170 -26.33 -20.44 -1.34
N PRO A 171 -25.61 -21.29 -0.58
CA PRO A 171 -24.69 -22.28 -1.16
C PRO A 171 -25.35 -23.19 -2.20
N LYS A 172 -26.58 -23.63 -1.93
CA LYS A 172 -27.34 -24.51 -2.84
C LYS A 172 -27.77 -23.76 -4.10
N MET A 173 -28.08 -22.47 -3.97
CA MET A 173 -28.38 -21.61 -5.12
C MET A 173 -27.16 -21.44 -6.03
N LEU A 174 -25.98 -21.23 -5.46
CA LEU A 174 -24.72 -21.13 -6.21
C LEU A 174 -24.32 -22.46 -6.87
N GLN A 175 -24.58 -23.59 -6.21
CA GLN A 175 -24.30 -24.92 -6.77
C GLN A 175 -25.30 -25.34 -7.85
N ALA A 176 -26.58 -24.97 -7.74
CA ALA A 176 -27.62 -25.29 -8.73
C ALA A 176 -27.40 -24.62 -10.09
N ALA A 177 -26.71 -23.46 -10.11
CA ALA A 177 -26.28 -22.81 -11.36
C ALA A 177 -25.35 -23.71 -12.21
N LYS A 178 -24.74 -24.76 -11.64
CA LYS A 178 -23.91 -25.71 -12.39
C LYS A 178 -24.71 -26.73 -13.20
N SER A 179 -25.91 -27.11 -12.75
CA SER A 179 -26.66 -28.23 -13.36
C SER A 179 -27.56 -27.78 -14.51
N SER A 180 -27.81 -26.49 -14.65
CA SER A 180 -28.58 -25.89 -15.74
C SER A 180 -27.65 -25.15 -16.69
N LYS A 181 -27.53 -25.62 -17.94
CA LYS A 181 -26.73 -24.95 -18.99
C LYS A 181 -27.17 -23.50 -19.27
N ASP A 182 -28.39 -23.14 -18.89
CA ASP A 182 -28.99 -21.83 -19.15
C ASP A 182 -28.96 -20.87 -17.94
N THR A 183 -28.47 -21.30 -16.77
CA THR A 183 -28.52 -20.47 -15.55
C THR A 183 -27.12 -20.05 -15.13
N LYS A 184 -26.67 -18.87 -15.62
CA LYS A 184 -25.43 -18.24 -15.15
C LYS A 184 -25.50 -17.94 -13.65
N VAL A 185 -24.36 -18.01 -12.95
CA VAL A 185 -24.24 -17.63 -11.54
C VAL A 185 -24.72 -16.19 -11.36
N SER A 186 -25.72 -16.00 -10.48
CA SER A 186 -26.20 -14.66 -10.14
C SER A 186 -25.10 -13.89 -9.42
N SER A 187 -24.62 -12.79 -10.03
CA SER A 187 -23.60 -11.90 -9.45
C SER A 187 -24.02 -11.42 -8.05
N ASN A 188 -25.31 -11.12 -7.86
CA ASN A 188 -25.84 -10.71 -6.56
C ASN A 188 -25.79 -11.85 -5.52
N SER A 189 -26.04 -13.10 -5.92
CA SER A 189 -25.93 -14.25 -5.01
C SER A 189 -24.49 -14.50 -4.58
N LEU A 190 -23.55 -14.34 -5.51
CA LEU A 190 -22.13 -14.45 -5.21
C LEU A 190 -21.66 -13.31 -4.30
N LYS A 191 -22.09 -12.07 -4.57
CA LYS A 191 -21.81 -10.91 -3.73
C LYS A 191 -22.35 -11.11 -2.33
N LEU A 192 -23.62 -11.50 -2.18
CA LEU A 192 -24.22 -11.78 -0.88
C LEU A 192 -23.47 -12.89 -0.13
N PHE A 193 -23.09 -13.97 -0.83
CA PHE A 193 -22.34 -15.06 -0.19
C PHE A 193 -20.96 -14.58 0.27
N SER A 194 -20.28 -13.79 -0.56
CA SER A 194 -18.99 -13.19 -0.26
C SER A 194 -19.05 -12.27 0.97
N MET A 195 -20.12 -11.48 1.10
CA MET A 195 -20.37 -10.63 2.29
C MET A 195 -20.55 -11.45 3.58
N LEU A 196 -21.13 -12.65 3.48
CA LEU A 196 -21.45 -13.52 4.62
C LEU A 196 -20.45 -14.66 4.82
N ALA A 197 -19.39 -14.72 4.00
CA ALA A 197 -18.51 -15.88 3.89
C ALA A 197 -17.77 -16.19 5.21
N SER A 198 -17.38 -15.16 5.97
CA SER A 198 -16.70 -15.33 7.26
C SER A 198 -17.52 -16.11 8.28
N SER A 199 -18.86 -16.07 8.16
CA SER A 199 -19.80 -16.76 9.05
C SER A 199 -20.16 -18.18 8.57
N TYR A 200 -19.67 -18.62 7.41
CA TYR A 200 -20.01 -19.92 6.83
C TYR A 200 -18.83 -20.91 6.90
N PRO A 201 -18.97 -22.07 7.58
CA PRO A 201 -17.94 -23.10 7.60
C PRO A 201 -17.69 -23.70 6.21
N GLY A 202 -16.46 -23.68 5.73
CA GLY A 202 -16.10 -24.19 4.40
C GLY A 202 -16.43 -23.24 3.25
N ALA A 203 -16.66 -21.96 3.53
CA ALA A 203 -16.88 -20.94 2.51
C ALA A 203 -15.77 -20.89 1.46
N GLU A 204 -14.54 -21.17 1.87
CA GLU A 204 -13.36 -21.22 1.03
C GLU A 204 -13.51 -22.22 -0.12
N GLN A 205 -14.05 -23.41 0.15
CA GLN A 205 -14.26 -24.44 -0.87
C GLN A 205 -15.32 -24.02 -1.88
N ILE A 206 -16.41 -23.39 -1.41
CA ILE A 206 -17.45 -22.86 -2.28
C ILE A 206 -16.89 -21.74 -3.15
N LEU A 207 -16.14 -20.80 -2.58
CA LEU A 207 -15.54 -19.70 -3.34
C LEU A 207 -14.53 -20.20 -4.39
N LEU A 208 -13.66 -21.15 -4.05
CA LEU A 208 -12.73 -21.76 -5.01
C LEU A 208 -13.46 -22.45 -6.15
N ASP A 209 -14.53 -23.17 -5.84
CA ASP A 209 -15.37 -23.82 -6.84
C ASP A 209 -16.13 -22.81 -7.72
N GLN A 210 -16.65 -21.72 -7.15
CA GLN A 210 -17.25 -20.64 -7.94
C GLN A 210 -16.23 -19.92 -8.82
N LEU A 211 -14.98 -19.79 -8.37
CA LEU A 211 -13.90 -19.19 -9.15
C LEU A 211 -13.64 -19.99 -10.43
N VAL A 212 -13.59 -21.32 -10.36
CA VAL A 212 -13.37 -22.18 -11.53
C VAL A 212 -14.47 -22.00 -12.59
N ASN A 213 -15.70 -21.74 -12.15
CA ASN A 213 -16.89 -21.73 -13.02
C ASN A 213 -17.31 -20.33 -13.49
N THR A 214 -16.68 -19.26 -12.98
CA THR A 214 -17.09 -17.89 -13.27
C THR A 214 -16.46 -17.38 -14.57
N ASP A 215 -17.28 -16.92 -15.51
CA ASP A 215 -16.83 -16.27 -16.74
C ASP A 215 -16.73 -14.73 -16.63
N VAL A 216 -17.22 -14.15 -15.54
CA VAL A 216 -17.31 -12.70 -15.30
C VAL A 216 -16.12 -12.18 -14.48
N SER A 217 -15.39 -11.20 -15.01
CA SER A 217 -14.19 -10.64 -14.38
C SER A 217 -14.45 -10.05 -12.99
N GLU A 218 -15.49 -9.23 -12.84
CA GLU A 218 -15.84 -8.57 -11.57
C GLU A 218 -16.15 -9.58 -10.46
N ASN A 219 -16.89 -10.64 -10.80
CA ASN A 219 -17.19 -11.74 -9.88
C ASN A 219 -15.91 -12.46 -9.43
N ALA A 220 -14.96 -12.69 -10.35
CA ALA A 220 -13.68 -13.32 -10.01
C ALA A 220 -12.83 -12.46 -9.06
N VAL A 221 -12.83 -11.13 -9.23
CA VAL A 221 -12.17 -10.18 -8.32
C VAL A 221 -12.79 -10.25 -6.93
N VAL A 222 -14.12 -10.22 -6.83
CA VAL A 222 -14.83 -10.35 -5.54
C VAL A 222 -14.50 -11.67 -4.86
N ILE A 223 -14.45 -12.79 -5.61
CA ILE A 223 -14.09 -14.10 -5.05
C ILE A 223 -12.65 -14.10 -4.52
N VAL A 224 -11.69 -13.60 -5.29
CA VAL A 224 -10.27 -13.57 -4.90
C VAL A 224 -10.05 -12.70 -3.67
N ASN A 225 -10.67 -11.53 -3.62
CA ASN A 225 -10.63 -10.65 -2.46
C ASN A 225 -11.29 -11.30 -1.23
N SER A 226 -12.44 -11.95 -1.41
CA SER A 226 -13.13 -12.68 -0.33
C SER A 226 -12.29 -13.84 0.21
N LEU A 227 -11.66 -14.62 -0.67
CA LEU A 227 -10.72 -15.66 -0.29
C LEU A 227 -9.53 -15.08 0.48
N ALA A 228 -8.96 -13.96 0.03
CA ALA A 228 -7.87 -13.30 0.73
C ALA A 228 -8.28 -12.85 2.14
N ILE A 229 -9.46 -12.24 2.30
CA ILE A 229 -10.02 -11.90 3.62
C ILE A 229 -10.10 -13.16 4.49
N LEU A 230 -10.75 -14.23 4.02
CA LEU A 230 -10.90 -15.48 4.80
C LEU A 230 -9.57 -16.09 5.21
N ILE A 231 -8.60 -16.16 4.29
CA ILE A 231 -7.27 -16.71 4.55
C ILE A 231 -6.56 -15.87 5.61
N VAL A 232 -6.62 -14.54 5.51
CA VAL A 232 -6.01 -13.61 6.48
C VAL A 232 -6.67 -13.75 7.85
N GLN A 233 -8.01 -13.72 7.91
CA GLN A 233 -8.79 -13.82 9.16
C GLN A 233 -8.55 -15.16 9.87
N LYS A 234 -8.55 -16.27 9.12
CA LYS A 234 -8.42 -17.62 9.70
C LYS A 234 -6.97 -18.11 9.78
N ALA A 235 -6.01 -17.30 9.35
CA ALA A 235 -4.59 -17.66 9.21
C ALA A 235 -4.37 -19.02 8.50
N GLN A 236 -5.19 -19.36 7.49
CA GLN A 236 -5.16 -20.64 6.78
C GLN A 236 -4.08 -20.67 5.71
N ILE A 237 -2.82 -20.77 6.14
CA ILE A 237 -1.64 -20.73 5.26
C ILE A 237 -1.68 -21.82 4.16
N ASP A 238 -2.19 -23.01 4.47
CA ASP A 238 -2.29 -24.13 3.52
C ASP A 238 -3.18 -23.83 2.31
N LEU A 239 -4.13 -22.92 2.48
CA LEU A 239 -5.06 -22.53 1.42
C LEU A 239 -4.43 -21.59 0.39
N VAL A 240 -3.34 -20.88 0.74
CA VAL A 240 -2.67 -19.91 -0.14
C VAL A 240 -2.25 -20.55 -1.46
N LEU A 241 -1.51 -21.66 -1.40
CA LEU A 241 -1.00 -22.35 -2.60
C LEU A 241 -2.14 -23.02 -3.39
N THR A 242 -3.17 -23.50 -2.69
CA THR A 242 -4.36 -24.09 -3.31
C THR A 242 -5.12 -23.04 -4.10
N ALA A 243 -5.39 -21.88 -3.49
CA ALA A 243 -6.05 -20.75 -4.14
C ALA A 243 -5.24 -20.23 -5.34
N LEU A 244 -3.93 -20.06 -5.18
CA LEU A 244 -3.05 -19.64 -6.28
C LEU A 244 -3.07 -20.63 -7.45
N LYS A 245 -3.06 -21.94 -7.18
CA LYS A 245 -3.15 -22.97 -8.23
C LYS A 245 -4.49 -22.89 -8.97
N THR A 246 -5.59 -22.62 -8.28
CA THR A 246 -6.89 -22.42 -8.92
C THR A 246 -6.88 -21.15 -9.79
N ILE A 247 -6.35 -20.04 -9.26
CA ILE A 247 -6.26 -18.76 -9.99
C ILE A 247 -5.39 -18.91 -11.25
N GLU A 248 -4.28 -19.66 -11.19
CA GLU A 248 -3.39 -19.91 -12.33
C GLU A 248 -4.11 -20.53 -13.53
N THR A 249 -5.09 -21.40 -13.28
CA THR A 249 -5.88 -22.06 -14.34
C THR A 249 -7.02 -21.20 -14.88
N HIS A 250 -7.28 -20.04 -14.28
CA HIS A 250 -8.40 -19.18 -14.64
C HIS A 250 -8.11 -18.31 -15.87
N GLN A 251 -9.12 -18.00 -16.70
CA GLN A 251 -8.94 -17.15 -17.88
C GLN A 251 -8.41 -15.73 -17.58
N PHE A 252 -8.66 -15.23 -16.37
CA PHE A 252 -8.17 -13.92 -15.90
C PHE A 252 -6.92 -14.02 -15.00
N ALA A 253 -6.20 -15.14 -15.01
CA ALA A 253 -5.06 -15.41 -14.12
C ALA A 253 -4.07 -14.24 -14.03
N MET A 254 -3.69 -13.63 -15.16
CA MET A 254 -2.69 -12.56 -15.19
C MET A 254 -3.09 -11.31 -14.40
N ARG A 255 -4.40 -11.05 -14.25
CA ARG A 255 -4.94 -9.94 -13.44
C ARG A 255 -5.16 -10.35 -12.00
N LEU A 256 -5.63 -11.59 -11.78
CA LEU A 256 -6.00 -12.09 -10.46
C LEU A 256 -4.78 -12.48 -9.59
N ILE A 257 -3.67 -12.94 -10.19
CA ILE A 257 -2.47 -13.32 -9.45
C ILE A 257 -1.89 -12.12 -8.66
N PRO A 258 -1.63 -10.94 -9.26
CA PRO A 258 -1.12 -9.78 -8.52
C PRO A 258 -2.10 -9.28 -7.46
N LEU A 259 -3.41 -9.28 -7.77
CA LEU A 259 -4.47 -8.92 -6.83
C LEU A 259 -4.47 -9.84 -5.60
N PHE A 260 -4.36 -11.16 -5.81
CA PHE A 260 -4.34 -12.12 -4.72
C PHE A 260 -3.08 -11.97 -3.86
N CYS A 261 -1.90 -11.95 -4.48
CA CYS A 261 -0.61 -11.83 -3.78
C CYS A 261 -0.52 -10.55 -2.93
N SER A 262 -0.96 -9.41 -3.46
CA SER A 262 -1.00 -8.14 -2.72
C SER A 262 -1.99 -8.17 -1.54
N SER A 263 -3.08 -8.93 -1.66
CA SER A 263 -4.13 -9.02 -0.65
C SER A 263 -3.82 -9.98 0.50
N ILE A 264 -2.86 -10.90 0.33
CA ILE A 264 -2.42 -11.86 1.35
C ILE A 264 -1.10 -11.47 2.02
N ALA A 265 -0.54 -10.31 1.70
CA ALA A 265 0.78 -9.88 2.19
C ALA A 265 0.88 -9.83 3.72
N SER A 266 -0.22 -9.59 4.42
CA SER A 266 -0.27 -9.59 5.89
C SER A 266 0.01 -10.96 6.53
N LEU A 267 -0.17 -12.06 5.79
CA LEU A 267 0.12 -13.42 6.28
C LEU A 267 1.61 -13.69 6.54
N ALA A 268 2.49 -12.80 6.07
CA ALA A 268 3.93 -12.87 6.30
C ALA A 268 4.28 -13.07 7.78
N GLN A 269 3.47 -12.51 8.69
CA GLN A 269 3.65 -12.63 10.14
C GLN A 269 3.42 -14.06 10.67
N PHE A 270 2.68 -14.90 9.95
CA PHE A 270 2.35 -16.27 10.34
C PHE A 270 3.18 -17.30 9.58
N SER A 271 3.38 -17.13 8.27
CA SER A 271 4.26 -17.99 7.46
C SER A 271 4.85 -17.24 6.27
N SER A 272 6.06 -16.72 6.47
CA SER A 272 6.84 -16.12 5.39
C SER A 272 7.26 -17.14 4.33
N THR A 273 7.50 -18.40 4.69
CA THR A 273 7.93 -19.43 3.73
C THR A 273 6.86 -19.75 2.69
N THR A 274 5.61 -19.99 3.11
CA THR A 274 4.52 -20.32 2.17
C THR A 274 4.18 -19.13 1.28
N LEU A 275 4.15 -17.93 1.86
CA LEU A 275 3.92 -16.71 1.09
C LEU A 275 5.02 -16.51 0.04
N LEU A 276 6.27 -16.75 0.41
CA LEU A 276 7.39 -16.63 -0.52
C LEU A 276 7.33 -17.67 -1.66
N GLN A 277 6.94 -18.91 -1.37
CA GLN A 277 6.69 -19.92 -2.39
C GLN A 277 5.57 -19.48 -3.35
N ALA A 278 4.50 -18.89 -2.83
CA ALA A 278 3.41 -18.35 -3.63
C ALA A 278 3.89 -17.21 -4.55
N LEU A 279 4.69 -16.27 -4.01
CA LEU A 279 5.25 -15.16 -4.78
C LEU A 279 6.25 -15.63 -5.85
N LEU A 280 7.14 -16.59 -5.54
CA LEU A 280 8.06 -17.20 -6.51
C LEU A 280 7.30 -17.84 -7.68
N ARG A 281 6.23 -18.58 -7.38
CA ARG A 281 5.35 -19.16 -8.40
C ARG A 281 4.67 -18.06 -9.21
N ALA A 282 4.09 -17.05 -8.57
CA ALA A 282 3.44 -15.92 -9.23
C ALA A 282 4.39 -15.19 -10.20
N ALA A 283 5.61 -14.85 -9.76
CA ALA A 283 6.60 -14.18 -10.58
C ALA A 283 6.97 -14.99 -11.85
N SER A 284 7.04 -16.33 -11.74
CA SER A 284 7.33 -17.19 -12.90
C SER A 284 6.22 -17.23 -13.95
N LEU A 285 4.98 -16.91 -13.58
CA LEU A 285 3.81 -16.96 -14.45
C LEU A 285 3.53 -15.62 -15.15
N LEU A 286 3.91 -14.50 -14.53
CA LEU A 286 3.60 -13.16 -15.02
C LEU A 286 4.50 -12.75 -16.18
N ARG A 287 3.87 -12.50 -17.34
CA ARG A 287 4.56 -12.07 -18.55
C ARG A 287 4.87 -10.57 -18.54
N ASP A 288 3.88 -9.78 -18.14
CA ASP A 288 4.04 -8.33 -18.02
C ASP A 288 5.11 -7.99 -16.98
N GLU A 289 6.13 -7.24 -17.42
CA GLU A 289 7.28 -6.89 -16.59
C GLU A 289 6.86 -6.01 -15.42
N ARG A 290 5.87 -5.14 -15.59
CA ARG A 290 5.43 -4.22 -14.55
C ARG A 290 4.85 -4.99 -13.37
N THR A 291 3.82 -5.80 -13.61
CA THR A 291 3.19 -6.62 -12.55
C THR A 291 4.13 -7.68 -11.96
N ARG A 292 5.02 -8.27 -12.76
CA ARG A 292 6.06 -9.18 -12.26
C ARG A 292 7.03 -8.48 -11.32
N THR A 293 7.49 -7.28 -11.67
CA THR A 293 8.35 -6.45 -10.82
C THR A 293 7.66 -6.17 -9.48
N GLU A 294 6.35 -5.90 -9.46
CA GLU A 294 5.58 -5.72 -8.22
C GLU A 294 5.61 -6.95 -7.29
N ILE A 295 5.54 -8.16 -7.84
CA ILE A 295 5.67 -9.40 -7.07
C ILE A 295 7.10 -9.58 -6.55
N GLU A 296 8.11 -9.26 -7.37
CA GLU A 296 9.51 -9.33 -6.96
C GLU A 296 9.84 -8.34 -5.83
N TRP A 297 9.27 -7.13 -5.86
CA TRP A 297 9.32 -6.17 -4.73
C TRP A 297 8.76 -6.77 -3.45
N GLN A 298 7.58 -7.42 -3.52
CA GLN A 298 6.99 -8.08 -2.36
C GLN A 298 7.87 -9.24 -1.84
N MET A 299 8.55 -9.97 -2.71
CA MET A 299 9.49 -11.03 -2.32
C MET A 299 10.70 -10.46 -1.57
N VAL A 300 11.31 -9.39 -2.07
CA VAL A 300 12.43 -8.71 -1.43
C VAL A 300 12.01 -8.16 -0.07
N LYS A 301 10.87 -7.47 -0.01
CA LYS A 301 10.23 -7.00 1.23
C LYS A 301 10.09 -8.13 2.24
N LEU A 302 9.52 -9.26 1.83
CA LEU A 302 9.28 -10.40 2.70
C LEU A 302 10.59 -10.94 3.29
N CYS A 303 11.65 -11.01 2.49
CA CYS A 303 12.95 -11.50 2.94
C CYS A 303 13.73 -10.50 3.79
N MET A 304 13.53 -9.20 3.58
CA MET A 304 14.09 -8.16 4.44
C MET A 304 13.43 -8.18 5.82
N GLN A 305 12.11 -8.34 5.87
CA GLN A 305 11.34 -8.33 7.13
C GLN A 305 11.44 -9.64 7.89
N TRP A 306 11.46 -10.77 7.17
CA TRP A 306 11.42 -12.12 7.73
C TRP A 306 12.57 -12.96 7.14
N PRO A 307 13.84 -12.68 7.52
CA PRO A 307 14.99 -13.31 6.92
C PRO A 307 14.99 -14.83 7.18
N GLN A 308 15.07 -15.61 6.11
CA GLN A 308 15.24 -17.07 6.17
C GLN A 308 16.63 -17.43 5.65
N PRO A 309 17.41 -18.33 6.28
CA PRO A 309 18.84 -18.48 5.98
C PRO A 309 19.18 -18.78 4.51
N GLN A 310 18.32 -19.51 3.80
CA GLN A 310 18.54 -19.93 2.42
C GLN A 310 17.85 -19.05 1.38
N MET A 311 16.81 -18.28 1.77
CA MET A 311 15.94 -17.60 0.80
C MET A 311 16.56 -16.36 0.15
N PRO A 312 17.32 -15.50 0.87
CA PRO A 312 18.04 -14.42 0.24
C PRO A 312 18.99 -14.93 -0.85
N LEU A 313 19.65 -16.07 -0.69
CA LEU A 313 20.54 -16.61 -1.73
C LEU A 313 19.79 -17.03 -2.99
N VAL A 314 18.65 -17.72 -2.84
CA VAL A 314 17.80 -18.13 -3.97
C VAL A 314 17.27 -16.91 -4.72
N ILE A 315 16.75 -15.93 -3.99
CA ILE A 315 16.20 -14.71 -4.58
C ILE A 315 17.29 -13.86 -5.22
N ARG A 316 18.48 -13.75 -4.60
CA ARG A 316 19.64 -13.11 -5.21
C ARG A 316 19.98 -13.75 -6.55
N GLY A 317 19.99 -15.09 -6.63
CA GLY A 317 20.19 -15.80 -7.90
C GLY A 317 19.14 -15.47 -8.96
N ILE A 318 17.87 -15.37 -8.58
CA ILE A 318 16.76 -15.03 -9.50
C ILE A 318 16.86 -13.57 -9.99
N LEU A 319 17.24 -12.66 -9.10
CA LEU A 319 17.30 -11.22 -9.39
C LEU A 319 18.61 -10.79 -10.06
N ALA A 320 19.70 -11.55 -9.89
CA ALA A 320 21.06 -11.15 -10.28
C ALA A 320 21.16 -10.70 -11.74
N ASP A 321 20.41 -11.32 -12.65
CA ASP A 321 20.49 -11.03 -14.08
C ASP A 321 19.45 -10.00 -14.56
N ARG A 322 18.52 -9.56 -13.70
CA ARG A 322 17.35 -8.74 -14.12
C ARG A 322 17.14 -7.46 -13.31
N HIS A 323 17.39 -7.48 -12.01
CA HIS A 323 17.06 -6.37 -11.11
C HIS A 323 18.20 -6.13 -10.10
N MET A 324 19.28 -5.51 -10.58
CA MET A 324 20.47 -5.20 -9.77
C MET A 324 20.15 -4.34 -8.54
N VAL A 325 19.16 -3.45 -8.63
CA VAL A 325 18.72 -2.62 -7.50
C VAL A 325 18.10 -3.47 -6.39
N LEU A 326 17.15 -4.34 -6.74
CA LEU A 326 16.51 -5.26 -5.79
C LEU A 326 17.53 -6.23 -5.17
N HIS A 327 18.48 -6.71 -5.96
CA HIS A 327 19.59 -7.52 -5.47
C HIS A 327 20.43 -6.73 -4.45
N GLY A 328 20.87 -5.52 -4.81
CA GLY A 328 21.65 -4.65 -3.94
C GLY A 328 20.92 -4.32 -2.65
N GLU A 329 19.62 -4.06 -2.71
CA GLU A 329 18.79 -3.78 -1.54
C GLU A 329 18.70 -4.99 -0.60
N LEU A 330 18.45 -6.19 -1.15
CA LEU A 330 18.44 -7.43 -0.38
C LEU A 330 19.80 -7.77 0.25
N VAL A 331 20.90 -7.39 -0.41
CA VAL A 331 22.26 -7.51 0.15
C VAL A 331 22.49 -6.51 1.28
N THR A 332 22.07 -5.28 1.07
CA THR A 332 22.36 -4.16 1.97
C THR A 332 21.50 -4.24 3.23
N LEU A 333 20.21 -4.56 3.09
CA LEU A 333 19.22 -4.45 4.16
C LEU A 333 18.70 -5.81 4.66
N GLY A 334 19.14 -6.93 4.07
CA GLY A 334 18.74 -8.27 4.48
C GLY A 334 19.05 -8.53 5.96
N GLY A 335 18.01 -8.80 6.76
CA GLY A 335 18.13 -9.08 8.19
C GLY A 335 18.34 -7.86 9.10
N GLN A 336 18.17 -6.65 8.57
CA GLN A 336 18.29 -5.40 9.35
C GLN A 336 16.92 -4.83 9.78
N TYR A 337 15.81 -5.51 9.47
CA TYR A 337 14.45 -5.12 9.86
C TYR A 337 14.13 -5.51 11.33
N PRO A 338 13.31 -4.74 12.09
CA PRO A 338 12.58 -3.52 11.74
C PRO A 338 13.45 -2.26 11.73
N VAL A 339 13.69 -1.73 10.53
CA VAL A 339 14.21 -0.37 10.40
C VAL A 339 13.00 0.55 10.47
N ARG A 340 12.78 1.18 11.63
CA ARG A 340 11.80 2.27 11.78
C ARG A 340 12.01 3.26 10.61
N GLY A 341 10.94 3.72 9.99
CA GLY A 341 10.98 4.51 8.75
C GLY A 341 12.04 5.61 8.77
N PHE A 342 13.14 5.34 8.07
CA PHE A 342 14.24 6.28 7.88
C PHE A 342 14.55 6.25 6.38
N GLU A 343 14.61 7.44 5.76
CA GLU A 343 15.12 7.58 4.39
C GLU A 343 16.52 6.96 4.29
N VAL A 344 16.88 6.41 3.12
CA VAL A 344 18.22 5.90 2.82
C VAL A 344 19.34 6.92 3.15
N GLN A 345 19.05 8.22 3.13
CA GLN A 345 19.91 9.30 3.63
C GLN A 345 20.44 9.11 5.05
N ARG A 346 19.73 8.36 5.89
CA ARG A 346 20.00 8.19 7.32
C ARG A 346 20.75 6.90 7.64
N TRP A 347 20.67 5.91 6.75
CA TRP A 347 21.69 4.85 6.64
C TRP A 347 23.01 5.39 6.12
N SER A 348 22.93 6.54 5.46
CA SER A 348 24.10 7.30 5.17
C SER A 348 24.62 7.89 6.45
N SER A 349 25.83 7.45 6.80
CA SER A 349 26.62 8.05 7.86
C SER A 349 26.43 9.57 7.86
N ALA A 350 26.20 10.13 9.04
CA ALA A 350 26.01 11.57 9.20
C ALA A 350 27.36 12.27 8.94
N GLY A 351 27.44 13.06 7.87
CA GLY A 351 28.61 13.89 7.61
C GLY A 351 28.65 15.09 8.57
N ALA A 352 29.84 15.61 8.85
CA ALA A 352 29.96 16.88 9.55
C ALA A 352 29.31 18.00 8.72
N PRO A 353 28.67 19.02 9.34
CA PRO A 353 28.22 20.18 8.60
C PRO A 353 29.41 20.80 7.84
N PRO A 354 29.22 21.23 6.58
CA PRO A 354 30.32 21.79 5.79
C PRO A 354 30.92 22.96 6.55
N LEU A 355 32.22 22.88 6.83
CA LEU A 355 32.96 23.99 7.39
C LEU A 355 33.00 25.11 6.35
N GLN A 356 32.88 26.37 6.78
CA GLN A 356 33.05 27.51 5.88
C GLN A 356 34.51 27.60 5.46
N GLY A 357 34.83 26.95 4.34
CA GLY A 357 36.13 26.90 3.68
C GLY A 357 35.98 26.08 2.39
N GLU A 358 36.83 26.32 1.39
CA GLU A 358 36.81 25.53 0.13
C GLU A 358 37.27 24.09 0.39
N ASP A 359 36.38 23.25 0.92
CA ASP A 359 36.59 21.80 0.98
C ASP A 359 36.67 21.24 -0.44
N LYS A 360 37.88 21.09 -0.98
CA LYS A 360 38.12 20.46 -2.28
C LYS A 360 37.77 18.99 -2.19
N THR A 361 36.56 18.66 -2.62
CA THR A 361 36.08 17.28 -2.76
C THR A 361 36.52 16.72 -4.10
N VAL A 362 37.21 15.57 -4.08
CA VAL A 362 37.54 14.81 -5.29
C VAL A 362 36.47 13.77 -5.54
N TYR A 363 35.97 13.68 -6.77
CA TYR A 363 34.96 12.70 -7.15
C TYR A 363 35.57 11.60 -8.02
N ILE A 364 35.20 10.36 -7.74
CA ILE A 364 35.70 9.16 -8.38
C ILE A 364 34.50 8.36 -8.90
N ASN A 365 34.48 8.09 -10.20
CA ASN A 365 33.42 7.33 -10.86
C ASN A 365 33.78 5.84 -10.92
N ARG A 366 33.06 5.00 -10.18
CA ARG A 366 33.20 3.53 -10.20
C ARG A 366 32.11 2.84 -11.01
N GLN A 367 31.28 3.59 -11.76
CA GLN A 367 30.07 3.16 -12.47
C GLN A 367 28.95 2.64 -11.55
N SER A 368 29.26 1.75 -10.61
CA SER A 368 28.32 1.25 -9.60
C SER A 368 28.29 2.11 -8.34
N ALA A 369 29.24 3.03 -8.19
CA ALA A 369 29.33 3.96 -7.07
C ALA A 369 29.95 5.29 -7.47
N ILE A 370 29.52 6.36 -6.81
CA ILE A 370 30.16 7.68 -6.81
C ILE A 370 30.91 7.81 -5.50
N ILE A 371 32.23 7.82 -5.57
CA ILE A 371 33.07 8.01 -4.38
C ILE A 371 33.47 9.47 -4.30
N SER A 372 33.17 10.13 -3.19
CA SER A 372 33.66 11.47 -2.86
C SER A 372 34.74 11.33 -1.80
N VAL A 373 35.87 12.01 -2.01
CA VAL A 373 36.93 12.15 -1.02
C VAL A 373 37.02 13.62 -0.66
N SER A 374 36.61 13.94 0.56
CA SER A 374 36.71 15.29 1.13
C SER A 374 37.87 15.32 2.11
N ARG A 375 38.69 16.36 2.05
CA ARG A 375 39.76 16.59 3.02
C ARG A 375 39.25 17.62 4.03
N LYS A 376 39.18 17.24 5.31
CA LYS A 376 38.85 18.17 6.40
C LYS A 376 40.15 18.90 6.80
N ASP A 377 40.03 20.08 7.43
CA ASP A 377 41.16 20.89 7.87
C ASP A 377 42.28 20.05 8.52
N PHE A 378 43.54 20.42 8.26
CA PHE A 378 44.73 19.70 8.77
C PHE A 378 44.80 19.57 10.31
N HIS A 379 44.02 20.39 11.04
CA HIS A 379 43.94 20.37 12.50
C HIS A 379 42.79 19.51 13.06
N ALA A 380 41.93 18.94 12.21
CA ALA A 380 40.88 18.02 12.64
C ALA A 380 41.46 16.64 13.01
N LYS A 381 40.85 15.96 13.99
CA LYS A 381 41.23 14.59 14.40
C LYS A 381 41.14 13.57 13.24
N SER A 382 40.22 13.81 12.30
CA SER A 382 39.96 12.99 11.12
C SER A 382 40.23 13.80 9.84
N PRO A 383 41.42 13.71 9.22
CA PRO A 383 41.79 14.59 8.10
C PRO A 383 41.11 14.26 6.77
N CYS A 384 40.46 13.10 6.64
CA CYS A 384 39.86 12.66 5.39
C CYS A 384 38.51 11.99 5.61
N GLU A 385 37.51 12.41 4.85
CA GLU A 385 36.19 11.80 4.80
C GLU A 385 36.01 11.15 3.42
N ILE A 386 35.69 9.86 3.40
CA ILE A 386 35.32 9.15 2.17
C ILE A 386 33.83 8.89 2.20
N THR A 387 33.12 9.32 1.18
CA THR A 387 31.72 8.98 0.96
C THR A 387 31.60 8.06 -0.25
N SER A 388 30.87 6.95 -0.13
CA SER A 388 30.42 6.13 -1.27
C SER A 388 28.93 6.30 -1.43
N ARG A 389 28.47 6.73 -2.61
CA ARG A 389 27.05 6.78 -3.00
C ARG A 389 26.77 5.73 -4.06
N THR A 390 25.69 4.99 -3.88
CA THR A 390 25.18 3.98 -4.81
C THR A 390 23.68 4.23 -5.03
N VAL A 391 23.08 3.44 -5.93
CA VAL A 391 21.63 3.45 -6.13
C VAL A 391 20.88 3.13 -4.83
N VAL A 392 21.38 2.20 -4.01
CA VAL A 392 20.69 1.71 -2.81
C VAL A 392 21.04 2.50 -1.54
N GLY A 393 22.07 3.34 -1.59
CA GLY A 393 22.37 4.26 -0.50
C GLY A 393 23.76 4.86 -0.49
N ARG A 394 24.02 5.62 0.57
CA ARG A 394 25.28 6.34 0.80
C ARG A 394 25.93 5.82 2.08
N HIS A 395 27.24 5.80 2.14
CA HIS A 395 28.04 5.45 3.33
C HIS A 395 29.18 6.44 3.46
N ILE A 396 29.47 6.90 4.66
CA ILE A 396 30.58 7.82 4.94
C ILE A 396 31.52 7.17 5.96
N TRP A 397 32.82 7.26 5.69
CA TRP A 397 33.90 6.83 6.56
C TRP A 397 34.78 8.03 6.88
N ASP A 398 34.93 8.33 8.16
CA ASP A 398 35.97 9.22 8.65
C ASP A 398 37.26 8.41 8.83
N LEU A 399 38.32 8.83 8.14
CA LEU A 399 39.63 8.21 8.22
C LEU A 399 40.51 9.00 9.18
N ASP A 400 40.87 8.36 10.27
CA ASP A 400 41.86 8.86 11.23
C ASP A 400 43.26 8.37 10.87
N THR A 401 44.26 9.24 11.02
CA THR A 401 45.66 8.80 11.00
C THR A 401 45.95 8.05 12.29
N HIS A 402 46.17 6.74 12.18
CA HIS A 402 46.52 5.90 13.33
C HIS A 402 47.93 6.26 13.81
N GLU A 403 48.04 6.92 14.98
CA GLU A 403 49.33 7.42 15.50
C GLU A 403 50.20 6.33 16.15
N ASP A 404 49.69 5.13 16.38
CA ASP A 404 50.55 4.05 16.90
C ASP A 404 51.63 3.73 15.87
N VAL A 405 52.89 3.82 16.31
CA VAL A 405 54.01 3.15 15.67
C VAL A 405 53.59 1.71 15.47
N ARG A 406 53.28 1.31 14.22
CA ARG A 406 53.05 -0.09 13.87
C ARG A 406 54.23 -0.84 14.48
N LYS A 407 53.99 -1.61 15.56
CA LYS A 407 54.97 -2.61 15.99
C LYS A 407 55.26 -3.40 14.73
N PRO A 408 56.53 -3.46 14.26
CA PRO A 408 56.83 -4.19 13.05
C PRO A 408 56.20 -5.55 13.25
N ALA A 409 55.24 -5.91 12.39
CA ALA A 409 54.55 -7.17 12.47
C ALA A 409 55.58 -8.22 12.02
N THR A 410 56.64 -8.41 12.79
CA THR A 410 57.80 -9.22 12.49
C THR A 410 57.35 -10.60 12.08
N ASN A 411 56.28 -11.12 12.68
CA ASN A 411 55.69 -12.39 12.29
C ASN A 411 55.08 -12.36 10.88
N VAL A 412 54.33 -11.31 10.50
CA VAL A 412 53.75 -11.16 9.15
C VAL A 412 54.83 -10.82 8.12
N THR A 413 55.76 -9.93 8.45
CA THR A 413 56.90 -9.58 7.58
C THR A 413 57.84 -10.77 7.41
N ASN A 414 58.11 -11.55 8.45
CA ASN A 414 58.90 -12.78 8.35
C ASN A 414 58.13 -13.89 7.64
N TRP A 415 56.80 -13.95 7.77
CA TRP A 415 55.95 -14.87 7.02
C TRP A 415 55.93 -14.52 5.53
N LEU A 416 55.68 -13.27 5.16
CA LEU A 416 55.77 -12.76 3.79
C LEU A 416 57.18 -12.92 3.21
N ARG A 417 58.23 -12.70 4.01
CA ARG A 417 59.62 -12.95 3.62
C ARG A 417 59.88 -14.44 3.45
N LYS A 418 59.33 -15.31 4.31
CA LYS A 418 59.35 -16.78 4.14
C LYS A 418 58.59 -17.21 2.89
N GLU A 419 57.45 -16.60 2.55
CA GLU A 419 56.71 -16.89 1.32
C GLU A 419 57.45 -16.39 0.08
N ALA A 420 58.01 -15.18 0.11
CA ALA A 420 58.86 -14.66 -0.96
C ALA A 420 60.13 -15.51 -1.16
N LEU A 421 60.65 -16.14 -0.10
CA LEU A 421 61.77 -17.08 -0.14
C LEU A 421 61.33 -18.51 -0.50
N LYS A 422 60.05 -18.89 -0.32
CA LYS A 422 59.52 -20.20 -0.74
C LYS A 422 59.49 -20.35 -2.26
N GLY A 423 59.45 -19.22 -3.00
CA GLY A 423 59.66 -19.17 -4.45
C GLY A 423 61.12 -19.32 -4.90
N LYS A 424 62.09 -19.35 -3.97
CA LYS A 424 63.49 -19.66 -4.24
C LYS A 424 63.88 -20.92 -3.50
N ARG A 425 63.40 -22.07 -3.94
CA ARG A 425 64.06 -23.32 -3.57
C ARG A 425 65.37 -23.42 -4.36
N PRO A 426 66.54 -23.55 -3.71
CA PRO A 426 67.76 -23.93 -4.40
C PRO A 426 67.49 -25.26 -5.09
N GLY A 427 67.89 -25.36 -6.36
CA GLY A 427 67.69 -26.55 -7.20
C GLY A 427 68.05 -27.81 -6.44
N ARG A 428 67.05 -28.63 -6.15
CA ARG A 428 67.25 -30.01 -5.77
C ARG A 428 67.48 -30.74 -7.08
N GLU A 429 68.73 -31.13 -7.33
CA GLU A 429 69.10 -32.08 -8.37
C GLU A 429 68.09 -33.24 -8.33
N SER A 430 67.21 -33.27 -9.33
CA SER A 430 66.35 -34.40 -9.62
C SER A 430 66.67 -34.80 -11.04
N GLN A 431 67.69 -35.64 -11.18
CA GLN A 431 67.88 -36.42 -12.39
C GLN A 431 66.68 -37.37 -12.52
N GLY A 432 65.80 -37.05 -13.47
CA GLY A 432 64.72 -37.89 -13.98
C GLY A 432 64.77 -37.88 -15.52
N ILE A 433 64.40 -39.00 -16.13
CA ILE A 433 64.91 -39.53 -17.41
C ILE A 433 64.39 -38.84 -18.71
N LEU A 434 63.59 -37.79 -18.63
CA LEU A 434 63.33 -36.89 -19.78
C LEU A 434 63.49 -35.44 -19.29
N GLY A 435 64.31 -34.68 -20.02
CA GLY A 435 64.92 -33.41 -19.61
C GLY A 435 64.00 -32.31 -19.07
N ALA A 436 64.63 -31.30 -18.46
CA ALA A 436 64.00 -30.13 -17.87
C ALA A 436 62.95 -29.51 -18.82
N MET A 437 61.75 -29.26 -18.32
CA MET A 437 60.81 -28.37 -19.00
C MET A 437 61.30 -26.93 -18.81
N ASP A 438 61.52 -26.24 -19.93
CA ASP A 438 62.05 -24.88 -20.01
C ASP A 438 61.14 -23.84 -19.32
N ASP A 439 61.75 -22.73 -18.91
CA ASP A 439 61.07 -21.57 -18.34
C ASP A 439 60.23 -20.89 -19.44
N PRO A 440 58.91 -20.63 -19.24
CA PRO A 440 58.06 -19.98 -20.24
C PRO A 440 58.45 -18.53 -20.60
N PHE A 441 59.53 -17.99 -20.01
CA PHE A 441 60.13 -16.70 -20.39
C PHE A 441 61.36 -16.81 -21.31
N ASP A 442 61.87 -18.03 -21.57
CA ASP A 442 62.96 -18.26 -22.53
C ASP A 442 62.47 -18.23 -24.01
N ASP A 443 61.15 -18.20 -24.24
CA ASP A 443 60.52 -18.08 -25.57
C ASP A 443 60.30 -16.62 -26.04
N LEU A 444 60.83 -15.64 -25.31
CA LEU A 444 60.82 -14.25 -25.80
C LEU A 444 61.87 -14.08 -26.90
N PRO A 445 61.52 -13.50 -28.06
CA PRO A 445 62.39 -13.48 -29.22
C PRO A 445 63.66 -12.65 -28.96
N ASP A 446 64.80 -13.34 -28.88
CA ASP A 446 66.12 -12.73 -28.97
C ASP A 446 66.33 -12.14 -30.38
N TYR A 447 66.68 -10.86 -30.44
CA TYR A 447 67.03 -10.19 -31.69
C TYR A 447 68.41 -10.68 -32.17
N PRO A 448 68.54 -11.24 -33.39
CA PRO A 448 69.83 -11.69 -33.92
C PRO A 448 70.75 -10.53 -34.36
N PRO A 449 72.07 -10.77 -34.45
CA PRO A 449 73.07 -9.76 -34.75
C PRO A 449 73.04 -9.33 -36.23
N SER A 450 73.43 -8.08 -36.46
CA SER A 450 73.43 -7.31 -37.72
C SER A 450 73.53 -8.06 -39.06
N ARG A 451 72.73 -7.64 -40.05
CA ARG A 451 73.17 -7.18 -41.41
C ARG A 451 71.98 -6.72 -42.27
N GLY A 452 71.98 -5.43 -42.66
CA GLY A 452 71.18 -4.88 -43.77
C GLY A 452 70.14 -3.79 -43.42
N SER A 453 70.61 -2.52 -43.33
CA SER A 453 69.97 -1.19 -43.55
C SER A 453 68.44 -0.99 -43.68
N PRO A 454 67.89 0.25 -43.53
CA PRO A 454 68.31 1.45 -42.79
C PRO A 454 67.23 1.98 -41.80
N SER A 455 67.59 3.01 -41.00
CA SER A 455 66.81 3.65 -39.92
C SER A 455 65.61 4.51 -40.44
N PRO A 456 64.70 5.07 -39.58
CA PRO A 456 64.97 5.97 -38.43
C PRO A 456 64.27 5.49 -37.12
N VAL A 457 64.75 5.77 -35.90
CA VAL A 457 64.60 7.05 -35.20
C VAL A 457 65.79 7.30 -34.23
N ASP A 458 66.43 8.46 -34.37
CA ASP A 458 67.63 8.96 -33.68
C ASP A 458 67.52 9.23 -32.16
N GLY A 459 66.69 8.47 -31.41
CA GLY A 459 66.53 8.67 -29.97
C GLY A 459 67.29 7.66 -29.09
N ALA A 460 67.36 6.41 -29.53
CA ALA A 460 67.84 5.30 -28.69
C ALA A 460 69.37 5.31 -28.53
N ALA A 461 70.12 5.63 -29.60
CA ALA A 461 71.58 5.61 -29.57
C ALA A 461 72.19 6.72 -28.68
N GLN A 462 71.56 7.89 -28.60
CA GLN A 462 71.99 8.95 -27.68
C GLN A 462 71.79 8.54 -26.22
N PHE A 463 70.70 7.84 -25.91
CA PHE A 463 70.42 7.38 -24.55
C PHE A 463 71.38 6.26 -24.12
N THR A 464 71.67 5.31 -25.02
CA THR A 464 72.63 4.23 -24.75
C THR A 464 74.05 4.77 -24.61
N SER A 465 74.45 5.72 -25.46
CA SER A 465 75.75 6.40 -25.33
C SER A 465 75.87 7.23 -24.04
N MET A 466 74.79 7.89 -23.59
CA MET A 466 74.77 8.58 -22.30
C MET A 466 74.93 7.62 -21.11
N ILE A 467 74.37 6.40 -21.18
CA ILE A 467 74.52 5.38 -20.15
C ILE A 467 75.94 4.79 -20.16
N GLU A 468 76.50 4.50 -21.33
CA GLU A 468 77.83 3.88 -21.47
C GLU A 468 78.99 4.85 -21.17
N THR A 469 78.82 6.15 -21.48
CA THR A 469 79.83 7.18 -21.17
C THR A 469 79.66 7.79 -19.78
N SER A 470 78.57 7.45 -19.07
CA SER A 470 78.34 7.86 -17.69
C SER A 470 79.38 7.22 -16.77
N ARG A 471 80.40 8.00 -16.39
CA ARG A 471 81.36 7.63 -15.32
C ARG A 471 80.75 7.72 -13.91
N ARG A 472 79.42 7.84 -13.78
CA ARG A 472 78.75 7.92 -12.48
C ARG A 472 78.66 6.52 -11.88
N GLN A 473 79.55 6.22 -10.94
CA GLN A 473 79.38 5.04 -10.09
C GLN A 473 78.20 5.28 -9.13
N PRO A 474 77.34 4.27 -8.90
CA PRO A 474 76.37 4.33 -7.81
C PRO A 474 77.13 4.44 -6.49
N GLN A 475 77.01 5.58 -5.80
CA GLN A 475 77.59 5.73 -4.48
C GLN A 475 76.85 4.82 -3.49
N PRO A 476 77.55 4.03 -2.66
CA PRO A 476 76.94 3.43 -1.49
C PRO A 476 76.40 4.55 -0.59
N LEU A 477 75.22 4.35 -0.01
CA LEU A 477 74.62 5.25 0.98
C LEU A 477 75.63 5.48 2.11
N GLY A 478 76.28 6.66 2.09
CA GLY A 478 77.27 7.04 3.07
C GLY A 478 76.63 7.08 4.46
N THR A 479 77.27 6.44 5.43
CA THR A 479 77.01 6.65 6.86
C THR A 479 77.35 8.12 7.17
N SER A 480 76.34 8.97 7.30
CA SER A 480 76.55 10.38 7.64
C SER A 480 76.98 10.51 9.10
N SER A 481 78.29 10.69 9.33
CA SER A 481 78.75 11.44 10.49
C SER A 481 78.42 12.92 10.28
N ALA A 482 78.05 13.59 11.37
CA ALA A 482 77.51 14.93 11.46
C ALA A 482 78.21 16.04 10.65
N ALA A 483 77.44 17.11 10.43
CA ALA A 483 77.79 18.46 9.96
C ALA A 483 77.73 18.71 8.44
N HIS A 484 76.54 19.05 7.95
CA HIS A 484 76.27 20.33 7.26
C HIS A 484 74.77 20.44 6.90
N ASP A 485 74.15 21.53 7.34
CA ASP A 485 72.76 21.91 7.07
C ASP A 485 72.53 22.15 5.57
N HIS A 486 72.03 21.14 4.86
CA HIS A 486 71.20 21.33 3.68
C HIS A 486 70.05 20.32 3.74
N LEU A 487 68.97 20.73 4.40
CA LEU A 487 67.67 20.07 4.30
C LEU A 487 67.27 19.97 2.83
N PRO A 488 66.86 18.78 2.31
CA PRO A 488 66.28 18.71 0.99
C PRO A 488 65.05 19.64 0.95
N ALA A 489 64.93 20.42 -0.12
CA ALA A 489 63.96 21.52 -0.26
C ALA A 489 62.47 21.11 -0.11
N PHE A 490 62.18 19.81 -0.02
CA PHE A 490 60.87 19.30 0.38
C PHE A 490 61.00 17.86 0.90
N THR A 491 60.82 17.64 2.20
CA THR A 491 60.47 16.32 2.74
C THR A 491 58.94 16.19 2.68
N PRO A 492 58.39 15.31 1.83
CA PRO A 492 56.94 15.11 1.79
C PRO A 492 56.46 14.65 3.16
N ASN A 493 55.43 15.31 3.69
CA ASN A 493 54.77 14.91 4.92
C ASN A 493 54.45 13.40 4.86
N ALA A 494 54.83 12.61 5.87
CA ALA A 494 54.59 11.17 5.90
C ALA A 494 53.11 10.82 5.64
N LYS A 495 52.19 11.65 6.16
CA LYS A 495 50.74 11.55 5.92
C LYS A 495 50.36 11.67 4.44
N LEU A 496 51.11 12.46 3.66
CA LEU A 496 50.90 12.63 2.22
C LEU A 496 51.31 11.37 1.43
N LEU A 497 52.39 10.71 1.82
CA LEU A 497 52.85 9.47 1.20
C LEU A 497 51.90 8.30 1.50
N GLU A 498 51.40 8.22 2.74
CA GLU A 498 50.39 7.24 3.14
C GLU A 498 49.09 7.42 2.33
N TRP A 499 48.62 8.65 2.17
CA TRP A 499 47.45 8.96 1.34
C TRP A 499 47.66 8.53 -0.11
N ARG A 500 48.80 8.85 -0.72
CA ARG A 500 49.16 8.43 -2.09
C ARG A 500 49.17 6.91 -2.24
N SER A 501 49.71 6.21 -1.24
CA SER A 501 49.72 4.74 -1.23
C SER A 501 48.31 4.16 -1.11
N LEU A 502 47.47 4.71 -0.23
CA LEU A 502 46.09 4.27 -0.03
C LEU A 502 45.27 4.45 -1.32
N SER A 503 45.28 5.66 -1.87
CA SER A 503 44.53 6.01 -3.07
C SER A 503 45.01 5.26 -4.33
N ALA A 504 46.31 4.97 -4.44
CA ALA A 504 46.84 4.07 -5.47
C ALA A 504 46.35 2.62 -5.27
N SER A 505 46.40 2.11 -4.03
CA SER A 505 45.94 0.75 -3.69
C SER A 505 44.44 0.58 -3.93
N LEU A 506 43.66 1.64 -3.70
CA LEU A 506 42.23 1.71 -4.02
C LEU A 506 41.96 2.00 -5.49
N GLY A 507 42.98 2.15 -6.35
CA GLY A 507 42.81 2.34 -7.80
C GLY A 507 42.00 3.57 -8.18
N PHE A 508 42.05 4.65 -7.39
CA PHE A 508 41.23 5.84 -7.61
C PHE A 508 41.72 6.73 -8.75
N VAL A 509 43.03 6.80 -8.96
CA VAL A 509 43.66 7.74 -9.91
C VAL A 509 43.04 7.75 -11.30
N PRO A 510 42.86 6.60 -12.00
CA PRO A 510 42.31 6.61 -13.35
C PRO A 510 40.81 6.91 -13.40
N LEU A 511 40.14 6.93 -12.24
CA LEU A 511 38.69 7.07 -12.11
C LEU A 511 38.25 8.45 -11.59
N VAL A 512 39.22 9.33 -11.30
CA VAL A 512 38.92 10.71 -10.90
C VAL A 512 38.18 11.40 -12.04
N SER A 513 37.10 12.08 -11.67
CA SER A 513 36.20 12.72 -12.61
C SER A 513 36.13 14.22 -12.36
N GLN A 514 36.09 14.97 -13.46
CA GLN A 514 35.66 16.36 -13.46
C GLN A 514 34.14 16.42 -13.34
N VAL A 515 33.66 17.31 -12.48
CA VAL A 515 32.24 17.60 -12.26
C VAL A 515 31.98 19.09 -12.44
N HIS A 516 30.73 19.46 -12.69
CA HIS A 516 30.33 20.87 -12.78
C HIS A 516 30.14 21.47 -11.37
N ALA A 517 30.12 22.81 -11.27
CA ALA A 517 30.11 23.52 -9.99
C ALA A 517 28.91 23.18 -9.09
N ASN A 518 27.75 22.88 -9.69
CA ASN A 518 26.52 22.55 -8.96
C ASN A 518 26.35 21.06 -8.64
N PHE A 519 27.33 20.20 -8.93
CA PHE A 519 27.23 18.76 -8.69
C PHE A 519 26.86 18.35 -7.25
N PRO A 520 27.24 19.09 -6.19
CA PRO A 520 26.74 18.82 -4.83
C PRO A 520 25.21 18.88 -4.72
N ARG A 521 24.54 19.69 -5.56
CA ARG A 521 23.07 19.75 -5.65
C ARG A 521 22.50 18.46 -6.23
N ASP A 522 23.12 17.92 -7.28
CA ASP A 522 22.72 16.65 -7.89
C ASP A 522 22.86 15.51 -6.88
N LEU A 523 23.96 15.48 -6.13
CA LEU A 523 24.17 14.49 -5.06
C LEU A 523 23.15 14.66 -3.92
N LYS A 524 22.80 15.90 -3.57
CA LYS A 524 21.73 16.17 -2.60
C LYS A 524 20.36 15.73 -3.13
N HIS A 525 20.08 15.94 -4.41
CA HIS A 525 18.84 15.48 -5.05
C HIS A 525 18.77 13.96 -5.03
N LEU A 526 19.82 13.28 -5.50
CA LEU A 526 19.97 11.82 -5.41
C LEU A 526 19.75 11.35 -3.98
N ASP A 527 20.40 11.97 -2.98
CA ASP A 527 20.22 11.60 -1.59
C ASP A 527 18.74 11.79 -1.17
N GLN A 528 18.04 12.83 -1.64
CA GLN A 528 16.61 13.13 -1.36
C GLN A 528 15.60 12.27 -2.11
N THR A 529 16.01 11.52 -3.12
CA THR A 529 15.11 10.60 -3.82
C THR A 529 14.73 9.45 -2.89
N SER A 530 13.42 9.31 -2.64
CA SER A 530 12.88 8.27 -1.77
C SER A 530 13.29 6.87 -2.22
N SER A 531 13.54 6.01 -1.26
CA SER A 531 13.79 4.58 -1.47
C SER A 531 12.55 3.72 -1.22
N ARG A 532 11.50 4.28 -0.58
CA ARG A 532 10.26 3.57 -0.28
C ARG A 532 9.08 4.23 -0.96
N GLU A 533 8.07 3.43 -1.25
CA GLU A 533 6.80 3.90 -1.75
C GLU A 533 6.07 4.69 -0.66
N VAL A 534 5.91 5.99 -0.88
CA VAL A 534 5.24 6.86 0.08
C VAL A 534 3.76 6.98 -0.25
N HIS A 535 2.88 6.93 0.73
CA HIS A 535 1.44 7.07 0.58
C HIS A 535 0.90 8.07 1.59
N LYS A 536 -0.06 8.88 1.15
CA LYS A 536 -0.85 9.76 2.00
C LYS A 536 -2.32 9.43 1.79
N VAL A 537 -3.06 9.27 2.88
CA VAL A 537 -4.44 8.80 2.86
C VAL A 537 -5.28 9.70 3.75
N ALA A 538 -6.36 10.24 3.21
CA ALA A 538 -7.32 11.00 4.00
C ALA A 538 -8.16 10.05 4.86
N VAL A 539 -8.30 10.35 6.15
CA VAL A 539 -9.20 9.63 7.05
C VAL A 539 -10.18 10.62 7.66
N ILE A 540 -11.44 10.53 7.27
CA ILE A 540 -12.47 11.54 7.54
C ILE A 540 -13.50 10.97 8.51
N TYR A 541 -13.74 11.69 9.59
CA TYR A 541 -14.82 11.38 10.54
C TYR A 541 -16.07 12.19 10.21
N VAL A 542 -17.20 11.50 10.02
CA VAL A 542 -18.53 12.07 9.80
C VAL A 542 -19.41 11.68 10.99
N GLY A 543 -19.70 12.66 11.83
CA GLY A 543 -20.58 12.49 13.00
C GLY A 543 -22.06 12.47 12.61
N GLU A 544 -22.92 12.21 13.59
CA GLU A 544 -24.36 12.15 13.39
C GLU A 544 -24.91 13.44 12.76
N SER A 545 -25.79 13.32 11.75
CA SER A 545 -26.46 14.44 11.07
C SER A 545 -25.55 15.37 10.26
N GLN A 546 -24.27 15.09 10.12
CA GLN A 546 -23.36 15.90 9.31
C GLN A 546 -23.46 15.52 7.83
N GLU A 547 -23.73 16.49 6.97
CA GLU A 547 -23.98 16.27 5.53
C GLU A 547 -23.18 17.19 4.61
N ASP A 548 -22.44 18.14 5.16
CA ASP A 548 -21.71 19.14 4.40
C ASP A 548 -20.24 19.18 4.83
N ARG A 549 -19.38 19.60 3.90
CA ARG A 549 -17.94 19.69 4.11
C ARG A 549 -17.56 20.53 5.34
N ALA A 550 -18.27 21.63 5.61
CA ALA A 550 -17.89 22.54 6.68
C ALA A 550 -18.15 21.91 8.04
N SER A 551 -19.33 21.30 8.26
CA SER A 551 -19.63 20.58 9.50
C SER A 551 -18.69 19.39 9.71
N ILE A 552 -18.44 18.58 8.68
CA ILE A 552 -17.58 17.40 8.77
C ILE A 552 -16.13 17.76 9.11
N LEU A 553 -15.53 18.74 8.43
CA LEU A 553 -14.13 19.12 8.66
C LEU A 553 -13.95 19.97 9.93
N SER A 554 -15.03 20.50 10.51
CA SER A 554 -14.97 21.20 11.80
C SER A 554 -14.72 20.26 12.99
N ASN A 555 -14.91 18.95 12.83
CA ASN A 555 -14.67 17.96 13.87
C ASN A 555 -13.22 18.01 14.39
N THR A 556 -13.07 17.77 15.69
CA THR A 556 -11.78 17.69 16.40
C THR A 556 -11.69 16.36 17.13
N THR A 557 -10.52 16.02 17.69
CA THR A 557 -10.37 14.82 18.53
C THR A 557 -11.39 14.78 19.68
N ALA A 558 -11.81 15.93 20.22
CA ALA A 558 -12.79 15.97 21.31
C ALA A 558 -14.24 15.66 20.87
N SER A 559 -14.55 15.80 19.57
CA SER A 559 -15.89 15.53 19.03
C SER A 559 -15.98 14.21 18.27
N ALA A 560 -14.86 13.51 18.11
CA ALA A 560 -14.80 12.19 17.50
C ALA A 560 -15.33 11.12 18.46
N SER A 561 -15.84 10.02 17.93
CA SER A 561 -16.25 8.88 18.76
C SER A 561 -15.03 8.07 19.22
N ALA A 562 -15.19 7.37 20.34
CA ALA A 562 -14.15 6.47 20.86
C ALA A 562 -13.83 5.32 19.90
N GLN A 563 -14.80 4.88 19.09
CA GLN A 563 -14.58 3.83 18.09
C GLN A 563 -13.77 4.33 16.90
N PHE A 564 -14.01 5.55 16.46
CA PHE A 564 -13.16 6.20 15.46
C PHE A 564 -11.72 6.39 15.96
N ASP A 565 -11.56 6.83 17.21
CA ASP A 565 -10.24 6.98 17.82
C ASP A 565 -9.51 5.63 17.96
N SER A 566 -10.22 4.57 18.39
CA SER A 566 -9.67 3.21 18.43
C SER A 566 -9.22 2.75 17.04
N PHE A 567 -10.08 2.89 16.04
CA PHE A 567 -9.78 2.55 14.64
C PHE A 567 -8.53 3.28 14.14
N THR A 568 -8.47 4.61 14.31
CA THR A 568 -7.33 5.42 13.82
C THR A 568 -6.03 5.10 14.56
N SER A 569 -6.09 4.77 15.85
CA SER A 569 -4.91 4.37 16.63
C SER A 569 -4.31 3.04 16.19
N GLU A 570 -5.09 2.18 15.52
CA GLU A 570 -4.65 0.88 15.02
C GLU A 570 -4.20 0.91 13.54
N LEU A 571 -4.41 2.05 12.85
CA LEU A 571 -3.93 2.24 11.47
C LEU A 571 -2.40 2.29 11.39
N GLY A 572 -1.72 2.67 12.46
CA GLY A 572 -0.27 2.77 12.53
C GLY A 572 0.17 3.24 13.90
N TRP A 573 1.48 3.41 14.12
CA TRP A 573 1.94 4.05 15.34
C TRP A 573 1.81 5.57 15.20
N GLU A 574 1.48 6.23 16.30
CA GLU A 574 1.40 7.69 16.29
C GLU A 574 2.80 8.30 16.16
N VAL A 575 2.93 9.28 15.26
CA VAL A 575 4.12 10.10 15.10
C VAL A 575 3.77 11.58 15.22
N LYS A 576 4.78 12.39 15.53
CA LYS A 576 4.68 13.84 15.54
C LYS A 576 5.65 14.41 14.52
N VAL A 577 5.13 15.05 13.48
CA VAL A 577 5.91 15.58 12.35
C VAL A 577 6.92 16.62 12.85
N GLY A 578 8.17 16.53 12.42
CA GLY A 578 9.24 17.42 12.87
C GLY A 578 10.20 16.74 13.83
N ARG A 579 10.44 17.31 15.02
CA ARG A 579 11.46 16.79 15.93
C ARG A 579 11.08 15.38 16.42
N GLY A 580 11.85 14.39 15.98
CA GLY A 580 11.71 12.99 16.40
C GLY A 580 10.90 12.10 15.45
N HIS A 581 10.30 12.66 14.38
CA HIS A 581 9.75 11.89 13.26
C HIS A 581 10.53 12.19 12.00
N ASP A 582 10.98 11.12 11.37
CA ASP A 582 12.08 11.15 10.43
C ASP A 582 11.74 10.49 9.09
N GLY A 583 10.55 9.88 9.00
CA GLY A 583 9.99 9.31 7.79
C GLY A 583 9.13 10.31 7.03
N TYR A 584 8.40 9.79 6.04
CA TYR A 584 7.53 10.57 5.19
C TYR A 584 6.52 11.40 5.99
N THR A 585 6.42 12.69 5.65
CA THR A 585 5.58 13.65 6.39
C THR A 585 4.24 13.92 5.72
N GLY A 586 4.00 13.42 4.50
CA GLY A 586 2.73 13.66 3.78
C GLY A 586 2.45 15.12 3.41
N GLY A 587 3.43 16.01 3.59
CA GLY A 587 3.21 17.45 3.49
C GLY A 587 2.46 18.04 4.70
N LEU A 588 2.38 17.31 5.81
CA LEU A 588 1.83 17.83 7.07
C LEU A 588 2.75 18.90 7.68
N PRO A 589 2.20 19.91 8.36
CA PRO A 589 2.98 20.88 9.10
C PRO A 589 3.75 20.26 10.27
N VAL A 590 4.84 20.90 10.67
CA VAL A 590 5.61 20.56 11.88
C VAL A 590 4.70 20.60 13.11
N GLU A 591 4.97 19.73 14.08
CA GLU A 591 4.18 19.46 15.30
C GLU A 591 2.82 18.77 15.08
N THR A 592 2.44 18.41 13.85
CA THR A 592 1.19 17.67 13.59
C THR A 592 1.33 16.20 14.02
N ARG A 593 0.34 15.69 14.77
CA ARG A 593 0.25 14.26 15.12
C ARG A 593 -0.52 13.52 14.03
N ALA A 594 -0.04 12.33 13.65
CA ALA A 594 -0.71 11.49 12.68
C ALA A 594 -0.38 10.01 12.94
N PRO A 595 -1.31 9.08 12.66
CA PRO A 595 -0.97 7.68 12.51
C PRO A 595 -0.02 7.51 11.32
N TYR A 596 1.00 6.68 11.52
CA TYR A 596 2.01 6.40 10.52
C TYR A 596 2.35 4.92 10.54
N PHE A 597 2.46 4.35 9.34
CA PHE A 597 2.89 2.98 9.14
C PHE A 597 4.08 2.98 8.18
N ALA A 598 5.07 2.14 8.46
CA ALA A 598 6.15 1.90 7.52
C ALA A 598 6.57 0.44 7.59
N ASP A 599 7.00 -0.04 6.45
CA ASP A 599 7.60 -1.34 6.29
C ASP A 599 8.80 -1.24 5.32
N ALA A 600 9.41 -2.36 4.97
CA ALA A 600 10.58 -2.37 4.09
C ALA A 600 10.36 -1.68 2.72
N GLU A 601 9.14 -1.67 2.19
CA GLU A 601 8.82 -1.22 0.84
C GLU A 601 8.03 0.09 0.83
N ALA A 602 7.21 0.35 1.85
CA ALA A 602 6.28 1.45 1.87
C ALA A 602 6.26 2.25 3.18
N GLU A 603 5.90 3.53 3.08
CA GLU A 603 5.60 4.44 4.17
C GLU A 603 4.22 5.03 3.93
N VAL A 604 3.38 5.10 4.96
CA VAL A 604 2.01 5.59 4.89
C VAL A 604 1.79 6.55 6.04
N ILE A 605 1.31 7.75 5.72
CA ILE A 605 0.85 8.71 6.72
C ILE A 605 -0.62 9.02 6.49
N PHE A 606 -1.38 9.04 7.59
CA PHE A 606 -2.83 9.23 7.54
C PHE A 606 -3.18 10.67 7.91
N HIS A 607 -3.80 11.39 6.99
CA HIS A 607 -4.36 12.72 7.21
C HIS A 607 -5.72 12.60 7.91
N VAL A 608 -5.68 12.38 9.23
CA VAL A 608 -6.89 12.21 10.05
C VAL A 608 -7.54 13.56 10.31
N SER A 609 -8.77 13.76 9.83
CA SER A 609 -9.47 15.06 9.83
C SER A 609 -9.60 15.70 11.21
N THR A 610 -9.69 14.89 12.25
CA THR A 610 -9.84 15.33 13.65
C THR A 610 -8.51 15.67 14.33
N MET A 611 -7.40 15.14 13.82
CA MET A 611 -6.03 15.41 14.33
C MET A 611 -5.35 16.58 13.61
N LEU A 612 -5.88 17.01 12.47
CA LEU A 612 -5.42 18.21 11.77
C LEU A 612 -5.81 19.48 12.52
N ASN A 613 -4.86 20.40 12.64
CA ASN A 613 -5.08 21.72 13.22
C ASN A 613 -5.54 22.72 12.16
N GLY A 614 -6.19 23.79 12.60
CA GLY A 614 -6.59 24.90 11.73
C GLY A 614 -8.06 24.89 11.31
N ASP A 615 -8.42 25.85 10.47
CA ASP A 615 -9.79 26.00 9.96
C ASP A 615 -10.12 24.95 8.88
N VAL A 616 -11.40 24.92 8.46
CA VAL A 616 -11.90 24.00 7.43
C VAL A 616 -11.08 24.08 6.13
N GLN A 617 -10.62 25.26 5.74
CA GLN A 617 -9.85 25.45 4.51
C GLN A 617 -8.42 24.92 4.64
N GLN A 618 -7.78 25.09 5.79
CA GLN A 618 -6.47 24.54 6.09
C GLN A 618 -6.51 23.01 6.09
N LYS A 619 -7.49 22.40 6.77
CA LYS A 619 -7.68 20.93 6.74
C LYS A 619 -7.95 20.41 5.33
N TRP A 620 -8.76 21.14 4.56
CA TRP A 620 -9.09 20.78 3.18
C TRP A 620 -7.87 20.74 2.25
N LYS A 621 -6.87 21.62 2.45
CA LYS A 621 -5.62 21.60 1.66
C LYS A 621 -4.83 20.30 1.82
N HIS A 622 -4.99 19.60 2.95
CA HIS A 622 -4.36 18.30 3.17
C HIS A 622 -5.27 17.18 2.65
N ILE A 623 -6.49 17.10 3.17
CA ILE A 623 -7.45 16.02 2.85
C ILE A 623 -7.83 16.02 1.36
N GLY A 624 -8.20 17.18 0.82
CA GLY A 624 -8.76 17.28 -0.53
C GLY A 624 -7.78 16.95 -1.66
N ASN A 625 -6.48 16.81 -1.35
CA ASN A 625 -5.41 16.49 -2.29
C ASN A 625 -4.97 15.02 -2.25
N ASP A 626 -5.61 14.18 -1.42
CA ASP A 626 -5.25 12.76 -1.29
C ASP A 626 -6.03 11.91 -2.29
N GLU A 627 -5.35 10.91 -2.87
CA GLU A 627 -5.94 10.05 -3.90
C GLU A 627 -6.94 9.02 -3.34
N VAL A 628 -6.75 8.62 -2.07
CA VAL A 628 -7.56 7.63 -1.37
C VAL A 628 -8.17 8.31 -0.14
N HIS A 629 -9.49 8.27 -0.05
CA HIS A 629 -10.25 8.74 1.09
C HIS A 629 -10.86 7.54 1.83
N VAL A 630 -10.61 7.44 3.13
CA VAL A 630 -11.33 6.55 4.04
C VAL A 630 -12.29 7.41 4.87
N VAL A 631 -13.57 7.09 4.84
CA VAL A 631 -14.61 7.83 5.55
C VAL A 631 -15.23 6.93 6.60
N TRP A 632 -15.09 7.30 7.87
CA TRP A 632 -15.87 6.71 8.95
C TRP A 632 -17.15 7.51 9.12
N THR A 633 -18.31 6.89 8.92
CA THR A 633 -19.60 7.56 9.06
C THR A 633 -20.45 6.96 10.17
N GLU A 634 -20.83 7.83 11.10
CA GLU A 634 -21.87 7.59 12.10
C GLU A 634 -23.18 8.28 11.71
N ASN A 635 -23.17 9.02 10.60
CA ASN A 635 -24.40 9.53 10.03
C ASN A 635 -25.19 8.38 9.39
N THR A 636 -26.14 7.85 10.14
CA THR A 636 -27.06 6.83 9.65
C THR A 636 -28.17 7.41 8.78
N ARG A 637 -28.39 8.73 8.78
CA ARG A 637 -29.52 9.39 8.10
C ARG A 637 -29.31 9.45 6.60
N LYS A 638 -28.07 9.60 6.16
CA LYS A 638 -27.71 9.79 4.76
C LYS A 638 -26.48 8.97 4.43
N VAL A 639 -26.54 8.26 3.32
CA VAL A 639 -25.40 7.56 2.75
C VAL A 639 -24.34 8.58 2.35
N TYR A 640 -23.11 8.39 2.82
CA TYR A 640 -21.99 9.22 2.40
C TYR A 640 -21.67 8.94 0.94
N THR A 641 -21.50 10.00 0.15
CA THR A 641 -21.23 9.91 -1.29
C THR A 641 -20.06 10.80 -1.66
N ARG A 642 -19.49 10.58 -2.84
CA ARG A 642 -18.37 11.38 -3.37
C ARG A 642 -18.71 12.87 -3.47
N GLU A 643 -19.99 13.20 -3.65
CA GLU A 643 -20.51 14.55 -3.73
C GLU A 643 -20.52 15.27 -2.37
N THR A 644 -20.58 14.54 -1.26
CA THR A 644 -20.59 15.11 0.11
C THR A 644 -19.35 15.97 0.36
N ILE A 645 -18.19 15.48 -0.07
CA ILE A 645 -16.93 16.25 -0.09
C ILE A 645 -16.28 16.08 -1.47
N ALA A 646 -16.78 16.86 -2.42
CA ALA A 646 -16.29 16.83 -3.79
C ALA A 646 -14.83 17.32 -3.90
N THR A 647 -13.98 16.50 -4.52
CA THR A 647 -12.64 16.85 -4.99
C THR A 647 -12.34 16.12 -6.29
N LYS A 648 -11.45 16.70 -7.11
CA LYS A 648 -10.93 16.07 -8.33
C LYS A 648 -9.83 15.03 -8.06
N PHE A 649 -9.31 14.97 -6.83
CA PHE A 649 -8.15 14.15 -6.48
C PHE A 649 -8.51 12.81 -5.85
N CYS A 650 -9.63 12.74 -5.13
CA CYS A 650 -10.12 11.47 -4.59
C CYS A 650 -10.46 10.57 -5.78
N ASP A 651 -9.64 9.57 -6.06
CA ASP A 651 -9.91 8.56 -7.07
C ASP A 651 -10.57 7.34 -6.43
N VAL A 652 -10.20 7.03 -5.18
CA VAL A 652 -10.73 5.90 -4.41
C VAL A 652 -11.39 6.39 -3.13
N LEU A 653 -12.66 6.08 -2.95
CA LEU A 653 -13.45 6.36 -1.76
C LEU A 653 -13.83 5.05 -1.08
N ILE A 654 -13.41 4.88 0.17
CA ILE A 654 -13.76 3.75 1.02
C ILE A 654 -14.60 4.28 2.19
N VAL A 655 -15.89 3.95 2.22
CA VAL A 655 -16.79 4.36 3.31
C VAL A 655 -16.97 3.19 4.27
N LEU A 656 -16.73 3.45 5.54
CA LEU A 656 -16.88 2.55 6.67
C LEU A 656 -18.16 2.94 7.41
N GLU A 657 -19.20 2.14 7.21
CA GLU A 657 -20.49 2.31 7.87
C GLU A 657 -20.55 1.39 9.08
N GLN A 658 -20.71 1.97 10.27
CA GLN A 658 -20.91 1.17 11.46
C GLN A 658 -22.27 0.49 11.42
N VAL A 659 -22.31 -0.80 11.76
CA VAL A 659 -23.55 -1.57 11.67
C VAL A 659 -23.94 -2.34 12.92
N GLY A 660 -23.11 -2.20 13.95
CA GLY A 660 -23.32 -2.64 15.32
C GLY A 660 -22.06 -2.35 16.12
N ASP A 661 -21.99 -2.85 17.35
CA ASP A 661 -20.85 -2.56 18.23
C ASP A 661 -19.51 -3.13 17.73
N LYS A 662 -19.56 -4.17 16.88
CA LYS A 662 -18.37 -4.95 16.49
C LYS A 662 -18.21 -5.16 14.98
N MET A 663 -19.13 -4.66 14.15
CA MET A 663 -19.15 -4.92 12.72
C MET A 663 -19.26 -3.64 11.92
N VAL A 664 -18.49 -3.58 10.84
CA VAL A 664 -18.44 -2.48 9.88
C VAL A 664 -18.71 -3.01 8.49
N ARG A 665 -19.53 -2.29 7.74
CA ARG A 665 -19.73 -2.50 6.32
C ARG A 665 -18.84 -1.56 5.54
N VAL A 666 -18.16 -2.11 4.55
CA VAL A 666 -17.31 -1.36 3.63
C VAL A 666 -18.08 -1.09 2.35
N ARG A 667 -18.09 0.17 1.92
CA ARG A 667 -18.48 0.57 0.56
C ARG A 667 -17.27 1.11 -0.17
N VAL A 668 -17.11 0.72 -1.42
CA VAL A 668 -15.97 1.13 -2.25
C VAL A 668 -16.52 1.79 -3.50
N ASP A 669 -16.15 3.05 -3.72
CA ASP A 669 -16.46 3.82 -4.91
C ASP A 669 -15.16 4.33 -5.56
N THR A 670 -15.03 4.16 -6.86
CA THR A 670 -13.81 4.49 -7.61
C THR A 670 -14.16 5.36 -8.81
N ALA A 671 -13.47 6.49 -8.98
CA ALA A 671 -13.65 7.37 -10.13
C ALA A 671 -13.14 6.74 -11.44
N SER A 672 -12.17 5.82 -11.33
CA SER A 672 -11.58 5.05 -12.42
C SER A 672 -11.74 3.55 -12.16
N ALA A 673 -11.70 2.72 -13.21
CA ALA A 673 -11.87 1.27 -13.11
C ALA A 673 -10.62 0.58 -12.51
N LEU A 674 -10.37 0.82 -11.23
CA LEU A 674 -9.24 0.27 -10.48
C LEU A 674 -9.64 -1.04 -9.78
N GLU A 675 -8.74 -2.02 -9.81
CA GLU A 675 -8.89 -3.28 -9.09
C GLU A 675 -7.85 -3.37 -7.98
N PHE A 676 -8.32 -3.53 -6.75
CA PHE A 676 -7.50 -3.68 -5.55
C PHE A 676 -8.28 -4.45 -4.48
N GLY A 677 -7.61 -4.79 -3.38
CA GLY A 677 -8.17 -5.55 -2.28
C GLY A 677 -7.26 -5.47 -1.04
N PRO A 678 -7.59 -6.18 0.05
CA PRO A 678 -8.61 -7.23 0.11
C PRO A 678 -10.05 -6.74 0.29
N LEU A 679 -10.29 -5.52 0.78
CA LEU A 679 -11.66 -5.04 0.97
C LEU A 679 -12.32 -4.72 -0.37
N PHE A 680 -13.58 -5.12 -0.52
CA PHE A 680 -14.41 -4.90 -1.70
C PHE A 680 -15.76 -4.30 -1.31
N ASP A 681 -16.50 -3.77 -2.28
CA ASP A 681 -17.80 -3.15 -2.03
C ASP A 681 -18.81 -4.15 -1.44
N GLY A 682 -19.32 -3.84 -0.24
CA GLY A 682 -20.23 -4.66 0.54
C GLY A 682 -19.57 -5.52 1.62
N ALA A 683 -18.23 -5.61 1.68
CA ALA A 683 -17.53 -6.45 2.64
C ALA A 683 -17.95 -6.15 4.09
N LEU A 684 -18.17 -7.20 4.90
CA LEU A 684 -18.47 -7.10 6.32
C LEU A 684 -17.23 -7.51 7.12
N VAL A 685 -16.78 -6.60 7.99
CA VAL A 685 -15.51 -6.76 8.70
C VAL A 685 -15.71 -6.51 10.18
N THR A 686 -15.01 -7.29 11.00
CA THR A 686 -15.00 -7.09 12.45
C THR A 686 -14.13 -5.89 12.83
N MET A 687 -14.50 -5.17 13.90
CA MET A 687 -13.71 -4.04 14.39
C MET A 687 -12.24 -4.40 14.69
N SER A 688 -11.98 -5.63 15.15
CA SER A 688 -10.63 -6.11 15.50
C SER A 688 -9.68 -6.27 14.31
N GLU A 689 -10.20 -6.42 13.10
CA GLU A 689 -9.39 -6.65 11.89
C GLU A 689 -9.44 -5.45 10.93
N LEU A 690 -10.36 -4.51 11.20
CA LEU A 690 -10.70 -3.42 10.31
C LEU A 690 -9.48 -2.57 9.95
N SER A 691 -8.73 -2.09 10.94
CA SER A 691 -7.60 -1.18 10.70
C SER A 691 -6.49 -1.84 9.87
N GLN A 692 -6.23 -3.13 10.08
CA GLN A 692 -5.25 -3.88 9.30
C GLN A 692 -5.71 -4.06 7.84
N LEU A 693 -6.97 -4.46 7.64
CA LEU A 693 -7.53 -4.67 6.29
C LEU A 693 -7.69 -3.35 5.54
N VAL A 694 -8.09 -2.26 6.21
CA VAL A 694 -8.14 -0.92 5.63
C VAL A 694 -6.75 -0.47 5.24
N ARG A 695 -5.75 -0.56 6.13
CA ARG A 695 -4.36 -0.21 5.81
C ARG A 695 -3.84 -0.96 4.58
N LEU A 696 -4.08 -2.27 4.51
CA LEU A 696 -3.66 -3.08 3.36
C LEU A 696 -4.38 -2.63 2.08
N THR A 697 -5.69 -2.41 2.15
CA THR A 697 -6.50 -1.99 1.01
C THR A 697 -6.11 -0.62 0.48
N VAL A 698 -5.87 0.38 1.35
CA VAL A 698 -5.51 1.74 0.89
C VAL A 698 -4.13 1.79 0.24
N ILE A 699 -3.17 1.00 0.72
CA ILE A 699 -1.85 0.86 0.09
C ILE A 699 -2.02 0.25 -1.30
N ASN A 700 -2.77 -0.84 -1.41
CA ASN A 700 -3.03 -1.51 -2.68
C ASN A 700 -3.83 -0.62 -3.65
N ALA A 701 -4.77 0.18 -3.15
CA ALA A 701 -5.55 1.13 -3.95
C ALA A 701 -4.69 2.27 -4.49
N SER A 702 -3.87 2.91 -3.64
CA SER A 702 -2.94 3.97 -4.05
C SER A 702 -1.90 3.44 -5.04
N ARG A 703 -1.42 2.21 -4.85
CA ARG A 703 -0.53 1.54 -5.81
C ARG A 703 -1.22 1.24 -7.13
N ALA A 704 -2.44 0.70 -7.12
CA ALA A 704 -3.23 0.44 -8.34
C ALA A 704 -3.47 1.75 -9.12
N TYR A 705 -3.79 2.84 -8.42
CA TYR A 705 -3.93 4.17 -9.00
C TYR A 705 -2.65 4.65 -9.70
N ARG A 706 -1.48 4.48 -9.07
CA ARG A 706 -0.18 4.83 -9.67
C ARG A 706 0.18 3.92 -10.83
N LEU A 707 -0.11 2.63 -10.72
CA LEU A 707 0.11 1.64 -11.76
C LEU A 707 -0.77 1.88 -12.99
N ALA A 708 -1.93 2.53 -12.85
CA ALA A 708 -2.74 2.92 -13.99
C ALA A 708 -2.11 4.05 -14.84
N ARG A 709 -1.09 4.77 -14.32
CA ARG A 709 -0.43 5.89 -15.01
C ARG A 709 0.80 5.40 -15.80
N VAL A 710 1.05 6.03 -16.94
CA VAL A 710 2.13 5.63 -17.89
C VAL A 710 3.52 5.94 -17.34
N GLU A 711 3.70 7.03 -16.62
CA GLU A 711 5.00 7.55 -16.17
C GLU A 711 5.37 7.16 -14.73
N HIS A 712 4.80 6.08 -14.17
CA HIS A 712 5.09 5.69 -12.79
C HIS A 712 6.25 4.69 -12.72
N SER A 713 7.39 5.15 -12.20
CA SER A 713 8.48 4.31 -11.72
C SER A 713 8.41 4.13 -10.21
N ARG A 714 8.71 2.91 -9.74
CA ARG A 714 8.91 2.64 -8.30
C ARG A 714 10.05 3.52 -7.77
N PRO A 715 10.00 3.99 -6.51
CA PRO A 715 10.98 4.96 -5.99
C PRO A 715 12.44 4.56 -6.16
N LEU A 716 12.79 3.29 -5.93
CA LEU A 716 14.15 2.80 -6.13
C LEU A 716 14.56 2.67 -7.60
N ARG A 717 13.63 2.38 -8.51
CA ARG A 717 13.87 2.42 -9.95
C ARG A 717 14.07 3.86 -10.42
N HIS A 718 13.25 4.80 -9.91
CA HIS A 718 13.45 6.22 -10.15
C HIS A 718 14.80 6.71 -9.60
N ARG A 719 15.19 6.26 -8.41
CA ARG A 719 16.49 6.57 -7.82
C ARG A 719 17.65 6.03 -8.66
N GLU A 720 17.50 4.85 -9.26
CA GLU A 720 18.46 4.31 -10.24
C GLU A 720 18.59 5.22 -11.47
N GLU A 721 17.46 5.69 -12.01
CA GLU A 721 17.44 6.64 -13.12
C GLU A 721 18.15 7.95 -12.75
N VAL A 722 17.88 8.52 -11.57
CA VAL A 722 18.57 9.72 -11.07
C VAL A 722 20.08 9.47 -10.89
N PHE A 723 20.46 8.32 -10.33
CA PHE A 723 21.87 7.96 -10.15
C PHE A 723 22.61 7.83 -11.49
N CYS A 724 22.04 7.10 -12.45
CA CYS A 724 22.68 6.81 -13.74
C CYS A 724 22.64 8.01 -14.69
N ASN A 725 21.46 8.62 -14.86
CA ASN A 725 21.21 9.60 -15.92
C ASN A 725 21.47 11.04 -15.49
N GLU A 726 21.40 11.34 -14.19
CA GLU A 726 21.66 12.70 -13.69
C GLU A 726 23.01 12.77 -12.99
N ALA A 727 23.29 11.91 -12.01
CA ALA A 727 24.54 12.00 -11.26
C ALA A 727 25.75 11.49 -12.07
N LEU A 728 25.74 10.25 -12.55
CA LEU A 728 26.90 9.68 -13.27
C LEU A 728 27.14 10.33 -14.63
N ALA A 729 26.08 10.66 -15.38
CA ALA A 729 26.20 11.30 -16.69
C ALA A 729 26.92 12.67 -16.64
N HIS A 730 26.84 13.35 -15.49
CA HIS A 730 27.52 14.63 -15.26
C HIS A 730 29.00 14.49 -14.84
N MET A 731 29.49 13.27 -14.62
CA MET A 731 30.89 12.99 -14.28
C MET A 731 31.70 12.67 -15.54
N LYS A 732 32.73 13.48 -15.83
CA LYS A 732 33.62 13.28 -16.99
C LYS A 732 35.00 12.81 -16.55
N PRO A 733 35.61 11.82 -17.22
CA PRO A 733 36.95 11.35 -16.86
C PRO A 733 37.96 12.49 -16.96
N MET A 734 38.83 12.59 -15.96
CA MET A 734 39.88 13.61 -15.92
C MET A 734 41.21 13.04 -16.48
N PRO A 735 42.02 13.82 -17.21
CA PRO A 735 43.36 13.40 -17.63
C PRO A 735 44.20 12.92 -16.43
N LEU A 736 45.03 11.90 -16.63
CA LEU A 736 45.79 11.25 -15.54
C LEU A 736 46.64 12.25 -14.73
N ALA A 737 47.32 13.18 -15.40
CA ALA A 737 48.13 14.20 -14.74
C ALA A 737 47.30 15.14 -13.84
N GLN A 738 46.12 15.54 -14.29
CA GLN A 738 45.19 16.34 -13.48
C GLN A 738 44.60 15.52 -12.33
N SER A 739 44.25 14.26 -12.58
CA SER A 739 43.75 13.34 -11.56
C SER A 739 44.75 13.16 -10.42
N ILE A 740 46.03 12.98 -10.75
CA ILE A 740 47.14 12.91 -9.78
C ILE A 740 47.24 14.22 -9.01
N ASN A 741 47.15 15.38 -9.67
CA ASN A 741 47.22 16.67 -8.98
C ASN A 741 46.05 16.88 -8.02
N HIS A 742 44.81 16.64 -8.46
CA HIS A 742 43.62 16.81 -7.65
C HIS A 742 43.56 15.81 -6.48
N LEU A 743 44.02 14.58 -6.68
CA LEU A 743 43.97 13.53 -5.66
C LEU A 743 45.19 13.57 -4.72
N TYR A 744 46.40 13.84 -5.22
CA TYR A 744 47.67 13.63 -4.47
C TYR A 744 48.40 14.89 -4.05
N VAL A 745 48.02 16.06 -4.57
CA VAL A 745 48.66 17.33 -4.24
C VAL A 745 47.68 18.11 -3.36
N PRO A 746 48.01 18.40 -2.09
CA PRO A 746 47.31 19.48 -1.40
C PRO A 746 47.55 20.69 -2.27
N THR A 747 46.50 21.26 -2.86
CA THR A 747 46.68 22.55 -3.50
C THR A 747 47.26 23.48 -2.45
N ILE A 748 48.43 24.01 -2.80
CA ILE A 748 49.28 24.97 -2.08
C ILE A 748 48.45 25.97 -1.28
#